data_AF-A0A395T4B2-F1
#
_entry.id   AF-A0A395T4B2-F1
#
_cell.length_a   1.000
_cell.length_b   1.000
_cell.length_c   1.000
_cell.angle_alpha   90.00
_cell.angle_beta   90.00
_cell.angle_gamma   90.00
#
_symmetry.space_group_name_H-M   'P 1'
#
loop_
_entity.id
_entity.type
_entity.pdbx_description
1 polymer ?
#
loop_
_entity_poly.entity_id
_entity_poly.type
_entity_poly.pdbx_seq_one_letter_code
_entity_poly.pdbx_strand_id
1 'polypeptide(L)'
;MTSSISGLEALECEFSVPNDSTPKLSRWSDTQIGRPALIGTPKKEGDIQAAIRVGKDNKLTVLVAGGGHGTFVSVDSSTLYLDLKHFKTFDLNKEKRIVRVGGGVTTGEVVKALAAEGYYTPVPNSDAVGFVGCVLGGGNGVLGGLHGWMVDNVVSFRVITAEGGIVEVSADSKGKELALFDALRGAGHGLGVVTEVTVSAFPIADLNMDDNKIWTRTLIFPAPAVDLAVKTFLDLRKPLPEGFVTMVFARSPPGTPAAGSPIIILGYTFFGPAEKAEKQAALLFQDDVVARAVMAMTDFVPFASINAKNEVYNSHGGHKAIASCRLYKTDSDVIKSSFERWKSATQEYPDAQQTPLIISAFNTDKSVTLNGNNFIESRDRPLNAFVPVIAKEEETNKAFMVVLDSIIAGLRKSDVGAGPRSFANNWRFETDVNEMFSEEMFERLRGIKKSWDGEVPTVICFMEATQTFFLQHRLILMEDLTEHRGRGQPVEISEFDKSGNFVRLWSHEAGDRVSLKAEARTSLPSMREAFMPVGYPHSVSSDYLNYQFFDSMQAFFSTITSLLANRALLEGLGVGDANSSATFAMLLTVLKDAISRIATIVFAHKFGLRIEPDAKRFRFLADLFNDTAFFMELYSPYLGPFGKIIALTTGEALRALCGVAAGASKAALSVHFAKHDNLAELNAKEASQETAIGLIGLAVGTLVVNYVEDHNAVVCLMIVLVLAHLWMNYLGVRSVCMDNFNRQRATILFEEYLNNGNILSPEEVAQRESILFWRPIVRGRRIEIADSYGKAMNGRVIDVINNRGSTLFIGPDIKIMLWKDSTSIQALDAWFAAVKVARQGEKWTATATGLEEGGGLLEGIRAKGWKLGAHALETSAPTRLSLESAAKKDK
;
A
#
# COMPACT_ATOMS: atom_id res chain seq x y z
N MET A 1 12.37 28.26 24.67
CA MET A 1 12.90 28.40 26.04
C MET A 1 13.37 27.01 26.46
N THR A 2 14.68 26.80 26.61
CA THR A 2 15.22 25.56 27.16
C THR A 2 14.91 25.53 28.66
N SER A 3 14.00 24.65 29.08
CA SER A 3 13.86 24.31 30.50
C SER A 3 15.20 23.75 30.97
N SER A 4 15.82 24.39 31.97
CA SER A 4 17.04 23.87 32.58
C SER A 4 16.71 22.52 33.24
N ILE A 5 17.28 21.42 32.72
CA ILE A 5 17.17 20.09 33.33
C ILE A 5 17.90 20.14 34.68
N SER A 6 17.21 19.81 35.77
CA SER A 6 17.79 19.77 37.12
C SER A 6 18.42 18.40 37.42
N GLY A 7 19.37 18.36 38.35
CA GLY A 7 19.97 17.10 38.83
C GLY A 7 21.06 16.53 37.93
N LEU A 8 21.52 17.28 36.91
CA LEU A 8 22.60 16.84 36.01
C LEU A 8 23.93 16.60 36.74
N GLU A 9 24.16 17.28 37.86
CA GLU A 9 25.31 17.10 38.74
C GLU A 9 25.40 15.70 39.37
N ALA A 10 24.30 14.94 39.38
CA ALA A 10 24.28 13.55 39.83
C ALA A 10 24.71 12.55 38.75
N LEU A 11 24.82 12.97 37.48
CA LEU A 11 25.29 12.13 36.38
C LEU A 11 26.82 12.13 36.33
N GLU A 12 27.42 11.00 36.68
CA GLU A 12 28.87 10.80 36.57
C GLU A 12 29.30 10.30 35.18
N CYS A 13 28.34 9.93 34.32
CA CYS A 13 28.59 9.46 32.96
C CYS A 13 28.71 10.60 31.94
N GLU A 14 29.15 10.26 30.73
CA GLU A 14 29.08 11.20 29.61
C GLU A 14 27.61 11.52 29.30
N PHE A 15 27.26 12.80 29.23
CA PHE A 15 25.93 13.24 28.82
C PHE A 15 25.99 14.50 27.96
N SER A 16 24.94 14.74 27.19
CA SER A 16 24.78 15.96 26.40
C SER A 16 23.32 16.43 26.41
N VAL A 17 23.11 17.75 26.49
CA VAL A 17 21.81 18.39 26.29
C VAL A 17 21.78 18.90 24.83
N PRO A 18 21.04 18.24 23.93
CA PRO A 18 21.13 18.54 22.52
C PRO A 18 20.65 19.95 22.14
N ASN A 19 21.37 20.59 21.23
CA ASN A 19 21.08 21.89 20.63
C ASN A 19 21.21 21.81 19.09
N ASP A 20 21.09 22.95 18.40
CA ASP A 20 21.09 22.97 16.92
C ASP A 20 22.39 22.52 16.27
N SER A 21 23.50 22.53 17.02
CA SER A 21 24.79 22.00 16.56
C SER A 21 25.04 20.56 17.00
N THR A 22 24.17 19.95 17.81
CA THR A 22 24.32 18.55 18.25
C THR A 22 23.99 17.61 17.09
N PRO A 23 24.88 16.67 16.74
CA PRO A 23 24.60 15.67 15.71
C PRO A 23 23.29 14.91 15.99
N LYS A 24 22.57 14.56 14.94
CA LYS A 24 21.40 13.68 15.07
C LYS A 24 21.82 12.34 15.68
N LEU A 25 20.93 11.75 16.47
CA LEU A 25 21.13 10.41 17.01
C LEU A 25 21.33 9.42 15.86
N SER A 26 22.39 8.61 15.96
CA SER A 26 22.64 7.53 15.00
C SER A 26 21.83 6.29 15.40
N ARG A 27 20.76 6.01 14.66
CA ARG A 27 19.94 4.81 14.80
C ARG A 27 19.85 4.06 13.48
N TRP A 28 19.32 2.84 13.51
CA TRP A 28 19.07 2.07 12.29
C TRP A 28 18.14 2.81 11.31
N SER A 29 17.22 3.62 11.85
CA SER A 29 16.32 4.48 11.09
C SER A 29 16.21 5.88 11.69
N ASP A 30 16.01 6.87 10.82
CA ASP A 30 15.66 8.26 11.15
C ASP A 30 14.14 8.47 11.30
N THR A 31 13.31 7.44 11.07
CA THR A 31 11.87 7.49 11.27
C THR A 31 11.53 7.80 12.73
N GLN A 32 10.77 8.88 12.96
CA GLN A 32 10.36 9.35 14.29
C GLN A 32 11.51 9.72 15.24
N ILE A 33 12.66 10.11 14.67
CA ILE A 33 13.81 10.58 15.43
C ILE A 33 13.86 12.11 15.39
N GLY A 34 13.30 12.72 16.43
CA GLY A 34 13.51 14.13 16.78
C GLY A 34 14.71 14.33 17.70
N ARG A 35 14.70 15.42 18.46
CA ARG A 35 15.78 15.79 19.37
C ARG A 35 15.40 15.47 20.82
N PRO A 36 16.13 14.59 21.54
CA PRO A 36 15.87 14.32 22.95
C PRO A 36 16.22 15.52 23.84
N ALA A 37 15.64 15.57 25.04
CA ALA A 37 16.00 16.55 26.06
C ALA A 37 17.42 16.30 26.61
N LEU A 38 17.78 15.02 26.78
CA LEU A 38 19.06 14.61 27.35
C LEU A 38 19.51 13.31 26.69
N ILE A 39 20.81 13.19 26.42
CA ILE A 39 21.45 11.94 26.00
C ILE A 39 22.45 11.57 27.09
N GLY A 40 22.36 10.37 27.64
CA GLY A 40 23.30 9.83 28.63
C GLY A 40 23.96 8.56 28.12
N THR A 41 25.25 8.39 28.39
CA THR A 41 26.03 7.18 28.05
C THR A 41 26.65 6.57 29.30
N PRO A 42 25.88 5.77 30.06
CA PRO A 42 26.33 5.19 31.34
C PRO A 42 27.48 4.19 31.14
N LYS A 43 28.35 4.08 32.15
CA LYS A 43 29.46 3.10 32.22
C LYS A 43 29.29 2.10 33.36
N LYS A 44 28.47 2.42 34.35
CA LYS A 44 28.15 1.58 35.51
C LYS A 44 26.68 1.70 35.88
N GLU A 45 26.17 0.74 36.63
CA GLU A 45 24.75 0.69 37.04
C GLU A 45 24.31 1.93 37.84
N GLY A 46 25.22 2.51 38.64
CA GLY A 46 24.97 3.75 39.37
C GLY A 46 24.64 4.94 38.47
N ASP A 47 25.22 5.00 37.26
CA ASP A 47 24.92 6.06 36.28
C ASP A 47 23.49 5.92 35.75
N ILE A 48 23.03 4.68 35.56
CA ILE A 48 21.66 4.39 35.13
C ILE A 48 20.67 4.78 36.22
N GLN A 49 20.95 4.44 37.48
CA GLN A 49 20.11 4.85 38.62
C GLN A 49 20.00 6.37 38.71
N ALA A 50 21.11 7.10 38.52
CA ALA A 50 21.13 8.55 38.46
C ALA A 50 20.30 9.09 37.27
N ALA A 51 20.44 8.50 36.08
CA ALA A 51 19.66 8.89 34.90
C ALA A 51 18.15 8.66 35.08
N ILE A 52 17.75 7.56 35.72
CA ILE A 52 16.34 7.30 36.06
C ILE A 52 15.81 8.38 37.01
N ARG A 53 16.58 8.76 38.03
CA ARG A 53 16.21 9.84 38.95
C ARG A 53 16.06 11.18 38.22
N VAL A 54 17.03 11.55 37.38
CA VAL A 54 16.95 12.77 36.55
C VAL A 54 15.73 12.73 35.65
N GLY A 55 15.44 11.59 35.01
CA GLY A 55 14.26 11.39 34.19
C GLY A 55 12.98 11.67 34.97
N LYS A 56 12.84 11.05 36.14
CA LYS A 56 11.68 11.23 37.03
C LYS A 56 11.50 12.67 37.50
N ASP A 57 12.56 13.31 37.99
CA ASP A 57 12.52 14.66 38.55
C ASP A 57 12.17 15.71 37.48
N ASN A 58 12.52 15.45 36.21
CA ASN A 58 12.26 16.32 35.07
C ASN A 58 11.07 15.87 34.20
N LYS A 59 10.34 14.83 34.60
CA LYS A 59 9.23 14.23 33.82
C LYS A 59 9.63 13.84 32.40
N LEU A 60 10.87 13.39 32.25
CA LEU A 60 11.39 12.85 31.00
C LEU A 60 11.19 11.34 30.98
N THR A 61 10.86 10.87 29.79
CA THR A 61 10.76 9.45 29.49
C THR A 61 12.14 8.88 29.23
N VAL A 62 12.57 7.91 30.02
CA VAL A 62 13.85 7.23 29.84
C VAL A 62 13.72 6.17 28.74
N LEU A 63 14.40 6.41 27.62
CA LEU A 63 14.48 5.47 26.51
C LEU A 63 15.85 4.80 26.50
N VAL A 64 15.87 3.51 26.78
CA VAL A 64 17.09 2.69 26.77
C VAL A 64 17.41 2.23 25.35
N ALA A 65 18.65 2.43 24.92
CA ALA A 65 19.14 1.99 23.63
C ALA A 65 20.35 1.06 23.79
N GLY A 66 20.23 -0.15 23.24
CA GLY A 66 21.36 -1.01 22.90
C GLY A 66 21.79 -0.77 21.46
N GLY A 67 21.35 -1.62 20.53
CA GLY A 67 21.67 -1.49 19.10
C GLY A 67 20.81 -0.50 18.30
N GLY A 68 19.93 0.29 18.94
CA GLY A 68 19.19 1.39 18.27
C GLY A 68 18.23 1.00 17.13
N HIS A 69 17.80 -0.27 17.05
CA HIS A 69 17.09 -0.84 15.90
C HIS A 69 15.55 -0.70 15.92
N GLY A 70 14.97 -0.36 17.08
CA GLY A 70 13.50 -0.25 17.21
C GLY A 70 12.95 0.96 16.47
N THR A 71 12.05 0.76 15.51
CA THR A 71 11.43 1.83 14.69
C THR A 71 10.09 2.32 15.22
N PHE A 72 9.58 1.71 16.29
CA PHE A 72 8.29 2.03 16.89
C PHE A 72 8.40 2.90 18.15
N VAL A 73 9.59 3.46 18.42
CA VAL A 73 9.82 4.30 19.59
C VAL A 73 10.28 5.67 19.14
N SER A 74 9.42 6.68 19.33
CA SER A 74 9.72 8.06 19.01
C SER A 74 10.78 8.63 19.95
N VAL A 75 11.57 9.57 19.44
CA VAL A 75 12.51 10.35 20.24
C VAL A 75 12.17 11.82 20.06
N ASP A 76 11.88 12.54 21.14
CA ASP A 76 11.50 13.95 21.09
C ASP A 76 11.95 14.69 22.35
N SER A 77 11.58 15.97 22.49
CA SER A 77 11.99 16.82 23.60
C SER A 77 11.47 16.38 24.98
N SER A 78 10.68 15.31 25.08
CA SER A 78 10.28 14.67 26.34
C SER A 78 11.12 13.44 26.68
N THR A 79 12.13 13.11 25.87
CA THR A 79 12.93 11.89 25.99
C THR A 79 14.30 12.14 26.64
N LEU A 80 14.68 11.28 27.59
CA LEU A 80 16.06 11.02 28.01
C LEU A 80 16.54 9.76 27.28
N TYR A 81 17.44 9.91 26.32
CA TYR A 81 18.00 8.80 25.56
C TYR A 81 19.22 8.21 26.28
N LEU A 82 19.13 6.97 26.74
CA LEU A 82 20.16 6.28 27.52
C LEU A 82 20.87 5.22 26.66
N ASP A 83 22.06 5.54 26.16
CA ASP A 83 22.86 4.69 25.27
C ASP A 83 23.76 3.74 26.07
N LEU A 84 23.43 2.45 26.07
CA LEU A 84 24.16 1.41 26.79
C LEU A 84 25.43 0.92 26.08
N LYS A 85 25.96 1.61 25.06
CA LYS A 85 27.14 1.17 24.29
C LYS A 85 28.39 0.79 25.10
N HIS A 86 28.50 1.16 26.37
CA HIS A 86 29.61 0.74 27.25
C HIS A 86 29.31 -0.53 28.08
N PHE A 87 28.06 -0.97 28.17
CA PHE A 87 27.66 -2.24 28.81
C PHE A 87 27.91 -3.41 27.86
N LYS A 88 29.20 -3.72 27.69
CA LYS A 88 29.72 -4.72 26.75
C LYS A 88 30.16 -6.03 27.42
N THR A 89 29.57 -6.38 28.56
CA THR A 89 29.86 -7.66 29.24
C THR A 89 29.68 -8.82 28.27
N PHE A 90 30.67 -9.70 28.21
CA PHE A 90 30.59 -10.98 27.51
C PHE A 90 31.35 -12.01 28.35
N ASP A 91 30.63 -12.91 29.01
CA ASP A 91 31.24 -13.96 29.84
C ASP A 91 30.63 -15.32 29.53
N LEU A 92 31.39 -16.15 28.79
CA LEU A 92 31.02 -17.51 28.42
C LEU A 92 31.49 -18.49 29.49
N ASN A 93 30.54 -19.17 30.15
CA ASN A 93 30.81 -20.30 31.01
C ASN A 93 30.60 -21.62 30.24
N LYS A 94 31.69 -22.25 29.79
CA LYS A 94 31.66 -23.49 28.99
C LYS A 94 31.15 -24.70 29.78
N GLU A 95 31.41 -24.76 31.09
CA GLU A 95 30.96 -25.86 31.96
C GLU A 95 29.45 -25.84 32.15
N LYS A 96 28.90 -24.66 32.46
CA LYS A 96 27.46 -24.45 32.63
C LYS A 96 26.71 -24.28 31.32
N ARG A 97 27.42 -24.13 30.19
CA ARG A 97 26.86 -23.90 28.85
C ARG A 97 25.94 -22.66 28.82
N ILE A 98 26.40 -21.56 29.40
CA ILE A 98 25.69 -20.27 29.43
C ILE A 98 26.64 -19.13 29.09
N VAL A 99 26.11 -18.03 28.56
CA VAL A 99 26.84 -16.79 28.32
C VAL A 99 26.06 -15.60 28.89
N ARG A 100 26.77 -14.73 29.61
CA ARG A 100 26.24 -13.43 30.05
C ARG A 100 26.59 -12.36 29.03
N VAL A 101 25.59 -11.61 28.60
CA VAL A 101 25.69 -10.59 27.55
C VAL A 101 25.14 -9.26 28.06
N GLY A 102 25.93 -8.20 27.95
CA GLY A 102 25.55 -6.85 28.38
C GLY A 102 24.51 -6.18 27.45
N GLY A 103 23.74 -5.25 28.01
CA GLY A 103 22.67 -4.52 27.33
C GLY A 103 23.09 -3.73 26.09
N GLY A 104 24.37 -3.38 25.98
CA GLY A 104 24.94 -2.65 24.85
C GLY A 104 25.49 -3.54 23.73
N VAL A 105 25.55 -4.86 23.89
CA VAL A 105 26.18 -5.77 22.92
C VAL A 105 25.26 -6.00 21.71
N THR A 106 25.80 -5.90 20.49
CA THR A 106 25.07 -6.20 19.26
C THR A 106 25.14 -7.69 18.92
N THR A 107 24.23 -8.14 18.06
CA THR A 107 24.18 -9.53 17.61
C THR A 107 25.48 -9.95 16.93
N GLY A 108 26.06 -9.10 16.09
CA GLY A 108 27.32 -9.40 15.41
C GLY A 108 28.50 -9.59 16.38
N GLU A 109 28.53 -8.83 17.48
CA GLU A 109 29.54 -9.01 18.54
C GLU A 109 29.35 -10.35 19.25
N VAL A 110 28.11 -10.72 19.62
CA VAL A 110 27.81 -12.03 20.24
C VAL A 110 28.19 -13.19 19.33
N VAL A 111 27.79 -13.14 18.06
CA VAL A 111 28.07 -14.19 17.06
C VAL A 111 29.57 -14.40 16.90
N LYS A 112 30.34 -13.32 16.71
CA LYS A 112 31.80 -13.40 16.52
C LYS A 112 32.50 -13.93 17.77
N ALA A 113 32.12 -13.44 18.95
CA ALA A 113 32.75 -13.82 20.20
C ALA A 113 32.46 -15.29 20.58
N LEU A 114 31.22 -15.76 20.42
CA LEU A 114 30.88 -17.17 20.67
C LEU A 114 31.53 -18.11 19.64
N ALA A 115 31.47 -17.76 18.36
CA ALA A 115 32.03 -18.60 17.30
C ALA A 115 33.55 -18.78 17.44
N ALA A 116 34.27 -17.74 17.90
CA ALA A 116 35.70 -17.82 18.20
C ALA A 116 36.00 -18.86 19.31
N GLU A 117 35.08 -19.05 20.25
CA GLU A 117 35.19 -20.02 21.34
C GLU A 117 34.63 -21.41 20.99
N GLY A 118 34.10 -21.60 19.77
CA GLY A 118 33.46 -22.84 19.31
C GLY A 118 32.03 -23.03 19.80
N TYR A 119 31.35 -21.95 20.21
CA TYR A 119 29.98 -21.96 20.72
C TYR A 119 29.07 -21.08 19.87
N TYR A 120 27.76 -21.21 20.06
CA TYR A 120 26.74 -20.33 19.50
C TYR A 120 25.53 -20.24 20.44
N THR A 121 24.65 -19.30 20.16
CA THR A 121 23.34 -19.17 20.79
C THR A 121 22.32 -18.73 19.73
N PRO A 122 21.00 -18.92 19.92
CA PRO A 122 20.01 -18.35 19.02
C PRO A 122 20.16 -16.82 18.87
N VAL A 123 20.10 -16.35 17.63
CA VAL A 123 20.34 -14.95 17.24
C VAL A 123 19.34 -14.49 16.18
N PRO A 124 19.06 -13.17 16.06
CA PRO A 124 18.29 -12.65 14.95
C PRO A 124 19.12 -12.65 13.66
N ASN A 125 18.46 -12.31 12.55
CA ASN A 125 19.02 -12.33 11.20
C ASN A 125 19.85 -11.08 10.82
N SER A 126 20.20 -10.22 11.78
CA SER A 126 20.94 -8.97 11.55
C SER A 126 21.96 -8.71 12.65
N ASP A 127 23.18 -8.35 12.25
CA ASP A 127 24.30 -8.09 13.16
C ASP A 127 24.23 -6.72 13.86
N ALA A 128 23.50 -5.76 13.30
CA ALA A 128 23.32 -4.43 13.88
C ALA A 128 22.28 -4.39 15.02
N VAL A 129 21.41 -5.41 15.09
CA VAL A 129 20.39 -5.51 16.14
C VAL A 129 21.04 -5.68 17.50
N GLY A 130 20.60 -4.89 18.49
CA GLY A 130 21.00 -5.06 19.88
C GLY A 130 20.50 -6.38 20.44
N PHE A 131 21.40 -7.21 20.98
CA PHE A 131 21.08 -8.58 21.37
C PHE A 131 20.00 -8.63 22.45
N VAL A 132 20.18 -7.86 23.54
CA VAL A 132 19.23 -7.80 24.66
C VAL A 132 17.87 -7.26 24.21
N GLY A 133 17.83 -6.16 23.46
CA GLY A 133 16.57 -5.61 22.94
C GLY A 133 15.79 -6.63 22.11
N CYS A 134 16.48 -7.40 21.27
CA CYS A 134 15.84 -8.46 20.50
C CYS A 134 15.27 -9.59 21.37
N VAL A 135 15.99 -10.00 22.42
CA VAL A 135 15.49 -10.97 23.40
C VAL A 135 14.21 -10.43 24.05
N LEU A 136 14.16 -9.15 24.45
CA LEU A 136 13.00 -8.60 25.17
C LEU A 136 11.69 -8.65 24.37
N GLY A 137 11.74 -8.68 23.03
CA GLY A 137 10.57 -8.86 22.17
C GLY A 137 10.44 -10.24 21.55
N GLY A 138 11.15 -11.24 22.09
CA GLY A 138 11.03 -12.66 21.73
C GLY A 138 12.25 -13.22 21.00
N GLY A 139 12.70 -12.50 19.97
CA GLY A 139 13.84 -12.91 19.15
C GLY A 139 13.55 -14.12 18.26
N ASN A 140 12.85 -13.87 17.15
CA ASN A 140 12.68 -14.85 16.07
C ASN A 140 13.98 -14.98 15.27
N GLY A 141 14.35 -16.20 14.86
CA GLY A 141 15.60 -16.43 14.14
C GLY A 141 15.68 -17.79 13.45
N VAL A 142 16.74 -17.95 12.64
CA VAL A 142 16.96 -19.13 11.78
C VAL A 142 17.26 -20.43 12.55
N LEU A 143 17.60 -20.32 13.83
CA LEU A 143 17.89 -21.44 14.73
C LEU A 143 16.64 -21.94 15.50
N GLY A 144 15.46 -21.41 15.18
CA GLY A 144 14.21 -21.69 15.89
C GLY A 144 13.80 -23.17 15.91
N GLY A 145 14.09 -23.91 14.85
CA GLY A 145 13.79 -25.35 14.78
C GLY A 145 14.64 -26.19 15.74
N LEU A 146 15.86 -25.75 16.05
CA LEU A 146 16.77 -26.42 16.99
C LEU A 146 16.45 -26.08 18.44
N HIS A 147 16.25 -24.79 18.72
CA HIS A 147 16.31 -24.24 20.09
C HIS A 147 15.10 -23.41 20.51
N GLY A 148 14.09 -23.24 19.65
CA GLY A 148 12.99 -22.31 19.89
C GLY A 148 13.41 -20.84 19.73
N TRP A 149 12.63 -19.94 20.31
CA TRP A 149 12.89 -18.50 20.27
C TRP A 149 14.09 -18.14 21.14
N MET A 150 14.71 -16.97 20.90
CA MET A 150 15.81 -16.51 21.75
C MET A 150 15.40 -16.47 23.23
N VAL A 151 14.17 -16.03 23.52
CA VAL A 151 13.62 -15.99 24.90
C VAL A 151 13.50 -17.36 25.56
N ASP A 152 13.37 -18.44 24.79
CA ASP A 152 13.27 -19.79 25.34
C ASP A 152 14.61 -20.27 25.93
N ASN A 153 15.70 -19.58 25.57
CA ASN A 153 17.06 -19.91 25.96
C ASN A 153 17.59 -19.01 27.09
N VAL A 154 16.76 -18.10 27.60
CA VAL A 154 17.12 -17.18 28.69
C VAL A 154 17.13 -17.91 30.03
N VAL A 155 18.20 -17.67 30.78
CA VAL A 155 18.41 -18.19 32.14
C VAL A 155 18.07 -17.13 33.19
N SER A 156 18.60 -15.91 33.04
CA SER A 156 18.31 -14.80 33.96
C SER A 156 18.45 -13.43 33.28
N PHE A 157 17.83 -12.42 33.89
CA PHE A 157 18.03 -11.01 33.56
C PHE A 157 18.50 -10.25 34.78
N ARG A 158 19.43 -9.31 34.58
CA ARG A 158 19.79 -8.28 35.56
C ARG A 158 19.12 -6.96 35.16
N VAL A 159 18.29 -6.41 36.05
CA VAL A 159 17.36 -5.33 35.73
C VAL A 159 17.48 -4.23 36.77
N ILE A 160 17.49 -2.98 36.31
CA ILE A 160 17.31 -1.79 37.14
C ILE A 160 15.87 -1.32 36.98
N THR A 161 15.10 -1.31 38.08
CA THR A 161 13.68 -0.95 38.10
C THR A 161 13.49 0.57 37.97
N ALA A 162 12.25 1.01 37.78
CA ALA A 162 11.89 2.43 37.73
C ALA A 162 12.17 3.16 39.06
N GLU A 163 12.16 2.46 40.20
CA GLU A 163 12.56 2.98 41.50
C GLU A 163 14.09 3.03 41.69
N GLY A 164 14.85 2.52 40.72
CA GLY A 164 16.30 2.40 40.77
C GLY A 164 16.81 1.17 41.54
N GLY A 165 15.93 0.23 41.92
CA GLY A 165 16.36 -1.02 42.54
C GLY A 165 17.04 -1.93 41.52
N ILE A 166 18.05 -2.70 41.94
CA ILE A 166 18.71 -3.68 41.08
C ILE A 166 18.23 -5.08 41.49
N VAL A 167 17.66 -5.82 40.54
CA VAL A 167 17.14 -7.17 40.75
C VAL A 167 17.71 -8.13 39.72
N GLU A 168 17.91 -9.38 40.12
CA GLU A 168 18.19 -10.48 39.22
C GLU A 168 16.99 -11.44 39.21
N VAL A 169 16.40 -11.63 38.03
CA VAL A 169 15.18 -12.43 37.89
C VAL A 169 15.42 -13.63 36.99
N SER A 170 14.88 -14.78 37.37
CA SER A 170 15.06 -16.07 36.70
C SER A 170 13.82 -16.96 36.86
N ALA A 171 13.85 -18.15 36.28
CA ALA A 171 12.81 -19.17 36.48
C ALA A 171 12.67 -19.63 37.95
N ASP A 172 13.72 -19.45 38.77
CA ASP A 172 13.70 -19.82 40.19
C ASP A 172 13.08 -18.73 41.09
N SER A 173 12.92 -17.51 40.57
CA SER A 173 12.27 -16.39 41.27
C SER A 173 10.82 -16.73 41.67
N LYS A 174 10.23 -15.91 42.55
CA LYS A 174 8.86 -16.10 43.08
C LYS A 174 8.06 -14.79 43.01
N GLY A 175 6.73 -14.91 43.04
CA GLY A 175 5.82 -13.75 43.09
C GLY A 175 6.05 -12.75 41.97
N LYS A 176 6.18 -11.46 42.32
CA LYS A 176 6.34 -10.36 41.35
C LYS A 176 7.59 -10.48 40.49
N GLU A 177 8.69 -11.03 41.01
CA GLU A 177 9.95 -11.20 40.28
C GLU A 177 9.85 -12.28 39.20
N LEU A 178 9.17 -13.38 39.49
CA LEU A 178 8.87 -14.40 38.49
C LEU A 178 7.97 -13.84 37.37
N ALA A 179 6.99 -13.02 37.75
CA ALA A 179 6.13 -12.35 36.77
C ALA A 179 6.93 -11.40 35.87
N LEU A 180 7.91 -10.66 36.44
CA LEU A 180 8.82 -9.82 35.66
C LEU A 180 9.70 -10.64 34.72
N PHE A 181 10.31 -11.73 35.20
CA PHE A 181 11.09 -12.65 34.35
C PHE A 181 10.27 -13.16 33.17
N ASP A 182 9.03 -13.58 33.42
CA ASP A 182 8.12 -14.05 32.39
C ASP A 182 7.80 -12.96 31.35
N ALA A 183 7.52 -11.73 31.79
CA ALA A 183 7.24 -10.60 30.89
C ALA A 183 8.45 -10.17 30.06
N LEU A 184 9.65 -10.16 30.66
CA LEU A 184 10.89 -9.84 29.95
C LEU A 184 11.16 -10.81 28.79
N ARG A 185 10.61 -12.03 28.85
CA ARG A 185 10.65 -13.02 27.77
C ARG A 185 9.55 -12.80 26.72
N GLY A 186 9.56 -11.65 26.04
CA GLY A 186 8.71 -11.40 24.87
C GLY A 186 7.92 -10.08 24.89
N ALA A 187 7.73 -9.48 26.06
CA ALA A 187 7.06 -8.19 26.25
C ALA A 187 7.87 -7.25 27.18
N GLY A 188 9.20 -7.39 27.18
CA GLY A 188 10.07 -6.80 28.19
C GLY A 188 10.40 -5.32 28.01
N HIS A 189 10.18 -4.77 26.82
CA HIS A 189 10.51 -3.38 26.53
C HIS A 189 9.71 -2.44 27.45
N GLY A 190 10.43 -1.60 28.20
CA GLY A 190 9.83 -0.63 29.10
C GLY A 190 9.46 -1.11 30.50
N LEU A 191 9.87 -2.32 30.91
CA LEU A 191 9.67 -2.81 32.28
C LEU A 191 10.86 -2.56 33.22
N GLY A 192 11.87 -1.84 32.72
CA GLY A 192 13.12 -1.54 33.43
C GLY A 192 14.30 -1.46 32.48
N VAL A 193 15.48 -1.17 33.02
CA VAL A 193 16.74 -1.15 32.27
C VAL A 193 17.45 -2.48 32.45
N VAL A 194 17.46 -3.32 31.42
CA VAL A 194 18.17 -4.61 31.44
C VAL A 194 19.65 -4.35 31.15
N THR A 195 20.49 -4.50 32.17
CA THR A 195 21.94 -4.31 32.06
C THR A 195 22.64 -5.54 31.52
N GLU A 196 22.11 -6.73 31.82
CA GLU A 196 22.65 -8.02 31.38
C GLU A 196 21.55 -9.06 31.17
N VAL A 197 21.76 -9.96 30.21
CA VAL A 197 20.99 -11.20 30.03
C VAL A 197 21.94 -12.39 30.05
N THR A 198 21.55 -13.45 30.77
CA THR A 198 22.22 -14.75 30.70
C THR A 198 21.40 -15.68 29.80
N VAL A 199 22.03 -16.25 28.77
CA VAL A 199 21.38 -17.20 27.84
C VAL A 199 22.18 -18.49 27.73
N SER A 200 21.52 -19.54 27.26
CA SER A 200 22.16 -20.82 26.94
C SER A 200 23.16 -20.68 25.79
N ALA A 201 24.27 -21.39 25.87
CA ALA A 201 25.32 -21.44 24.85
C ALA A 201 25.58 -22.89 24.44
N PHE A 202 25.56 -23.16 23.14
CA PHE A 202 25.63 -24.50 22.57
C PHE A 202 26.96 -24.68 21.83
N PRO A 203 27.66 -25.82 21.99
CA PRO A 203 28.85 -26.12 21.19
C PRO A 203 28.50 -26.22 19.70
N ILE A 204 29.27 -25.58 18.82
CA ILE A 204 29.12 -25.70 17.36
C ILE A 204 29.35 -27.14 16.91
N ALA A 205 30.27 -27.85 17.58
CA ALA A 205 30.57 -29.25 17.31
C ALA A 205 29.35 -30.17 17.45
N ASP A 206 28.37 -29.83 18.31
CA ASP A 206 27.17 -30.65 18.53
C ASP A 206 26.27 -30.68 17.26
N LEU A 207 26.45 -29.75 16.32
CA LEU A 207 25.74 -29.73 15.04
C LEU A 207 26.32 -30.70 14.01
N ASN A 208 27.53 -31.22 14.20
CA ASN A 208 28.21 -32.14 13.27
C ASN A 208 28.26 -31.62 11.81
N MET A 209 28.53 -30.32 11.64
CA MET A 209 28.67 -29.71 10.32
C MET A 209 30.05 -29.96 9.70
N ASP A 210 30.09 -30.10 8.39
CA ASP A 210 31.32 -30.19 7.60
C ASP A 210 32.20 -28.94 7.85
N ASP A 211 33.41 -29.14 8.36
CA ASP A 211 34.35 -28.08 8.76
C ASP A 211 33.75 -27.00 9.70
N ASN A 212 32.74 -27.33 10.51
CA ASN A 212 31.99 -26.37 11.33
C ASN A 212 31.38 -25.22 10.52
N LYS A 213 31.04 -25.44 9.24
CA LYS A 213 30.43 -24.45 8.37
C LYS A 213 28.98 -24.80 8.05
N ILE A 214 28.15 -23.78 8.08
CA ILE A 214 26.73 -23.84 7.75
C ILE A 214 26.60 -24.08 6.25
N TRP A 215 25.91 -25.14 5.87
CA TRP A 215 25.62 -25.42 4.47
C TRP A 215 24.47 -24.52 3.99
N THR A 216 24.63 -23.88 2.83
CA THR A 216 23.56 -23.12 2.19
C THR A 216 23.47 -23.41 0.70
N ARG A 217 22.26 -23.46 0.16
CA ARG A 217 21.97 -23.54 -1.27
C ARG A 217 21.12 -22.34 -1.67
N THR A 218 21.55 -21.61 -2.69
CA THR A 218 20.84 -20.42 -3.19
C THR A 218 20.64 -20.52 -4.70
N LEU A 219 19.40 -20.36 -5.15
CA LEU A 219 19.03 -20.21 -6.55
C LEU A 219 18.45 -18.80 -6.76
N ILE A 220 18.87 -18.12 -7.83
CA ILE A 220 18.29 -16.84 -8.25
C ILE A 220 17.53 -17.05 -9.55
N PHE A 221 16.26 -16.70 -9.55
CA PHE A 221 15.36 -16.79 -10.70
C PHE A 221 15.02 -15.39 -11.24
N PRO A 222 14.82 -15.27 -12.56
CA PRO A 222 14.24 -14.06 -13.13
C PRO A 222 12.73 -14.02 -12.86
N ALA A 223 12.12 -12.83 -12.87
CA ALA A 223 10.69 -12.66 -12.61
C ALA A 223 9.73 -13.59 -13.40
N PRO A 224 9.95 -13.91 -14.70
CA PRO A 224 9.08 -14.83 -15.44
C PRO A 224 9.04 -16.28 -14.90
N ALA A 225 10.00 -16.67 -14.06
CA ALA A 225 10.06 -18.00 -13.45
C ALA A 225 9.36 -18.06 -12.08
N VAL A 226 8.52 -17.07 -11.74
CA VAL A 226 7.83 -16.97 -10.44
C VAL A 226 7.00 -18.21 -10.11
N ASP A 227 6.26 -18.78 -11.07
CA ASP A 227 5.44 -19.97 -10.80
C ASP A 227 6.28 -21.16 -10.32
N LEU A 228 7.43 -21.40 -10.95
CA LEU A 228 8.34 -22.49 -10.56
C LEU A 228 8.99 -22.21 -9.21
N ALA A 229 9.46 -20.98 -8.98
CA ALA A 229 10.09 -20.60 -7.72
C ALA A 229 9.10 -20.73 -6.54
N VAL A 230 7.87 -20.25 -6.72
CA VAL A 230 6.80 -20.34 -5.70
C VAL A 230 6.40 -21.78 -5.43
N LYS A 231 6.22 -22.60 -6.48
CA LYS A 231 5.96 -24.03 -6.32
C LYS A 231 7.08 -24.71 -5.52
N THR A 232 8.33 -24.47 -5.89
CA THR A 232 9.50 -25.07 -5.24
C THR A 232 9.61 -24.64 -3.77
N PHE A 233 9.37 -23.37 -3.46
CA PHE A 233 9.30 -22.88 -2.08
C PHE A 233 8.20 -23.59 -1.28
N LEU A 234 7.00 -23.71 -1.84
CA LEU A 234 5.90 -24.39 -1.16
C LEU A 234 6.23 -25.88 -0.94
N ASP A 235 6.84 -26.57 -1.89
CA ASP A 235 7.23 -27.98 -1.74
C ASP A 235 8.30 -28.18 -0.64
N LEU A 236 9.17 -27.18 -0.41
CA LEU A 236 10.20 -27.19 0.63
C LEU A 236 9.76 -26.62 1.99
N ARG A 237 8.55 -26.08 2.12
CA ARG A 237 8.10 -25.26 3.28
C ARG A 237 8.08 -25.95 4.65
N LYS A 238 8.37 -27.25 4.70
CA LYS A 238 8.46 -28.04 5.95
C LYS A 238 9.90 -28.55 6.11
N PRO A 239 10.85 -27.68 6.46
CA PRO A 239 12.23 -28.12 6.69
C PRO A 239 12.32 -29.01 7.93
N LEU A 240 13.43 -29.74 8.03
CA LEU A 240 13.83 -30.40 9.28
C LEU A 240 14.16 -29.36 10.37
N PRO A 241 14.28 -29.75 11.65
CA PRO A 241 14.66 -28.84 12.74
C PRO A 241 15.93 -28.01 12.47
N GLU A 242 16.90 -28.59 11.77
CA GLU A 242 18.16 -27.94 11.39
C GLU A 242 18.05 -27.08 10.12
N GLY A 243 16.90 -27.11 9.44
CA GLY A 243 16.68 -26.48 8.14
C GLY A 243 15.86 -25.20 8.22
N PHE A 244 16.14 -24.30 7.28
CA PHE A 244 15.48 -23.02 7.14
C PHE A 244 15.35 -22.64 5.66
N VAL A 245 14.13 -22.32 5.20
CA VAL A 245 13.85 -22.00 3.79
C VAL A 245 13.47 -20.54 3.64
N THR A 246 14.02 -19.86 2.64
CA THR A 246 13.70 -18.46 2.34
C THR A 246 13.39 -18.26 0.87
N MET A 247 12.39 -17.43 0.59
CA MET A 247 12.12 -16.88 -0.72
C MET A 247 12.11 -15.36 -0.60
N VAL A 248 12.96 -14.70 -1.37
CA VAL A 248 13.12 -13.25 -1.33
C VAL A 248 12.82 -12.68 -2.69
N PHE A 249 11.87 -11.75 -2.75
CA PHE A 249 11.68 -10.89 -3.90
C PHE A 249 12.53 -9.64 -3.70
N ALA A 250 13.46 -9.41 -4.64
CA ALA A 250 14.44 -8.33 -4.56
C ALA A 250 14.71 -7.73 -5.93
N ARG A 251 15.32 -6.54 -5.95
CA ARG A 251 15.84 -5.92 -7.17
C ARG A 251 17.30 -6.33 -7.36
N SER A 252 17.68 -6.66 -8.59
CA SER A 252 19.05 -7.04 -8.92
C SER A 252 20.02 -5.92 -8.54
N PRO A 253 21.13 -6.21 -7.83
CA PRO A 253 22.06 -5.18 -7.38
C PRO A 253 22.70 -4.37 -8.52
N PRO A 254 23.20 -3.16 -8.23
CA PRO A 254 24.06 -2.41 -9.13
C PRO A 254 25.27 -3.24 -9.57
N GLY A 255 25.72 -3.08 -10.83
CA GLY A 255 26.87 -3.81 -11.39
C GLY A 255 26.55 -5.18 -11.97
N THR A 256 25.32 -5.68 -11.81
CA THR A 256 24.84 -6.87 -12.53
C THR A 256 24.32 -6.51 -13.93
N PRO A 257 24.35 -7.43 -14.91
CA PRO A 257 23.83 -7.17 -16.26
C PRO A 257 22.35 -6.75 -16.31
N ALA A 258 21.58 -7.06 -15.26
CA ALA A 258 20.16 -6.76 -15.13
C ALA A 258 19.85 -5.88 -13.91
N ALA A 259 20.77 -4.98 -13.52
CA ALA A 259 20.60 -4.09 -12.36
C ALA A 259 19.21 -3.42 -12.32
N GLY A 260 18.57 -3.45 -11.14
CA GLY A 260 17.21 -2.92 -10.95
C GLY A 260 16.07 -3.83 -11.45
N SER A 261 16.37 -4.94 -12.14
CA SER A 261 15.35 -5.90 -12.55
C SER A 261 14.83 -6.72 -11.36
N PRO A 262 13.54 -7.10 -11.34
CA PRO A 262 13.00 -7.97 -10.29
C PRO A 262 13.57 -9.40 -10.41
N ILE A 263 14.06 -9.91 -9.29
CA ILE A 263 14.60 -11.26 -9.13
C ILE A 263 13.94 -11.97 -7.94
N ILE A 264 14.00 -13.29 -7.96
CA ILE A 264 13.48 -14.16 -6.89
C ILE A 264 14.63 -15.02 -6.39
N ILE A 265 14.98 -14.90 -5.12
CA ILE A 265 16.06 -15.66 -4.49
C ILE A 265 15.41 -16.75 -3.63
N LEU A 266 15.63 -18.01 -3.98
CA LEU A 266 15.19 -19.17 -3.19
C LEU A 266 16.41 -19.77 -2.49
N GLY A 267 16.36 -19.82 -1.17
CA GLY A 267 17.44 -20.28 -0.32
C GLY A 267 17.03 -21.43 0.59
N TYR A 268 17.98 -22.34 0.85
CA TYR A 268 17.89 -23.34 1.90
C TYR A 268 19.17 -23.30 2.73
N THR A 269 19.03 -23.06 4.03
CA THR A 269 20.12 -23.05 5.01
C THR A 269 19.97 -24.27 5.92
N PHE A 270 21.08 -24.94 6.22
CA PHE A 270 21.06 -26.15 7.06
C PHE A 270 22.21 -26.16 8.08
N PHE A 271 21.85 -26.39 9.34
CA PHE A 271 22.76 -26.47 10.49
C PHE A 271 23.07 -27.92 10.86
N GLY A 272 23.74 -28.63 9.96
CA GLY A 272 24.12 -30.03 10.14
C GLY A 272 24.99 -30.59 9.02
N PRO A 273 25.19 -31.92 8.94
CA PRO A 273 26.00 -32.55 7.90
C PRO A 273 25.48 -32.22 6.49
N ALA A 274 26.39 -31.92 5.56
CA ALA A 274 26.01 -31.51 4.20
C ALA A 274 25.22 -32.59 3.44
N GLU A 275 25.56 -33.87 3.64
CA GLU A 275 24.83 -34.99 3.02
C GLU A 275 23.33 -34.99 3.39
N LYS A 276 23.00 -34.66 4.64
CA LYS A 276 21.61 -34.57 5.11
C LYS A 276 20.92 -33.34 4.51
N ALA A 277 21.65 -32.23 4.39
CA ALA A 277 21.15 -31.00 3.77
C ALA A 277 20.79 -31.22 2.30
N GLU A 278 21.67 -31.85 1.52
CA GLU A 278 21.47 -32.14 0.09
C GLU A 278 20.28 -33.06 -0.15
N LYS A 279 20.10 -34.09 0.68
CA LYS A 279 18.92 -34.98 0.61
C LYS A 279 17.61 -34.21 0.85
N GLN A 280 17.59 -33.33 1.84
CA GLN A 280 16.38 -32.56 2.18
C GLN A 280 16.10 -31.45 1.14
N ALA A 281 17.16 -30.87 0.58
CA ALA A 281 17.09 -29.81 -0.43
C ALA A 281 17.15 -30.36 -1.87
N ALA A 282 16.91 -31.66 -2.09
CA ALA A 282 17.09 -32.31 -3.39
C ALA A 282 16.35 -31.63 -4.54
N LEU A 283 15.19 -31.00 -4.28
CA LEU A 283 14.45 -30.20 -5.26
C LEU A 283 15.28 -29.06 -5.87
N LEU A 284 16.21 -28.47 -5.11
CA LEU A 284 17.09 -27.38 -5.57
C LEU A 284 18.28 -27.87 -6.44
N PHE A 285 18.36 -29.18 -6.68
CA PHE A 285 19.36 -29.82 -7.53
C PHE A 285 18.75 -30.42 -8.81
N GLN A 286 17.42 -30.41 -8.95
CA GLN A 286 16.77 -30.96 -10.14
C GLN A 286 17.08 -30.09 -11.38
N ASP A 287 17.39 -30.74 -12.50
CA ASP A 287 17.81 -30.06 -13.73
C ASP A 287 16.77 -29.05 -14.24
N ASP A 288 15.48 -29.37 -14.13
CA ASP A 288 14.38 -28.50 -14.55
C ASP A 288 14.27 -27.23 -13.69
N VAL A 289 14.60 -27.33 -12.39
CA VAL A 289 14.66 -26.20 -11.46
C VAL A 289 15.91 -25.36 -11.71
N VAL A 290 17.08 -26.00 -11.79
CA VAL A 290 18.38 -25.31 -11.97
C VAL A 290 18.45 -24.62 -13.33
N ALA A 291 17.96 -25.25 -14.40
CA ALA A 291 17.98 -24.66 -15.76
C ALA A 291 17.14 -23.38 -15.91
N ARG A 292 16.24 -23.11 -14.95
CA ARG A 292 15.41 -21.89 -14.93
C ARG A 292 15.97 -20.79 -14.03
N ALA A 293 16.97 -21.11 -13.20
CA ALA A 293 17.68 -20.14 -12.41
C ALA A 293 18.76 -19.46 -13.26
N VAL A 294 18.97 -18.16 -13.07
CA VAL A 294 20.12 -17.43 -13.64
C VAL A 294 21.42 -17.76 -12.90
N MET A 295 21.31 -18.21 -11.65
CA MET A 295 22.44 -18.62 -10.82
C MET A 295 21.98 -19.69 -9.82
N ALA A 296 22.84 -20.66 -9.56
CA ALA A 296 22.63 -21.65 -8.52
C ALA A 296 23.97 -21.96 -7.83
N MET A 297 24.06 -21.74 -6.52
CA MET A 297 25.30 -21.88 -5.75
C MET A 297 25.09 -22.63 -4.45
N THR A 298 26.11 -23.37 -4.03
CA THR A 298 26.18 -24.06 -2.75
C THR A 298 27.40 -23.53 -2.01
N ASP A 299 27.20 -22.98 -0.82
CA ASP A 299 28.24 -22.34 -0.02
C ASP A 299 28.32 -22.97 1.37
N PHE A 300 29.53 -22.97 1.94
CA PHE A 300 29.81 -23.36 3.31
C PHE A 300 30.21 -22.12 4.11
N VAL A 301 29.29 -21.62 4.93
CA VAL A 301 29.38 -20.33 5.62
C VAL A 301 29.86 -20.53 7.05
N PRO A 302 30.97 -19.90 7.50
CA PRO A 302 31.36 -19.94 8.90
C PRO A 302 30.26 -19.39 9.82
N PHE A 303 30.12 -19.95 11.03
CA PHE A 303 29.09 -19.49 11.98
C PHE A 303 29.24 -18.00 12.34
N ALA A 304 30.49 -17.51 12.40
CA ALA A 304 30.80 -16.09 12.62
C ALA A 304 30.23 -15.15 11.53
N SER A 305 29.77 -15.70 10.41
CA SER A 305 29.23 -15.00 9.24
C SER A 305 27.77 -15.40 8.95
N ILE A 306 27.04 -15.96 9.92
CA ILE A 306 25.66 -16.43 9.77
C ILE A 306 24.71 -15.38 9.15
N ASN A 307 24.95 -14.09 9.43
CA ASN A 307 24.12 -12.97 8.96
C ASN A 307 24.73 -12.18 7.78
N ALA A 308 25.88 -12.60 7.23
CA ALA A 308 26.61 -11.82 6.24
C ALA A 308 25.76 -11.48 4.99
N LYS A 309 24.84 -12.37 4.58
CA LYS A 309 23.94 -12.15 3.44
C LYS A 309 22.96 -10.97 3.65
N ASN A 310 22.74 -10.52 4.89
CA ASN A 310 21.83 -9.43 5.25
C ASN A 310 22.57 -8.12 5.59
N GLU A 311 23.90 -8.05 5.44
CA GLU A 311 24.70 -6.89 5.85
C GLU A 311 24.27 -5.58 5.18
N VAL A 312 23.79 -5.66 3.94
CA VAL A 312 23.25 -4.51 3.20
C VAL A 312 22.09 -3.80 3.91
N TYR A 313 21.36 -4.49 4.79
CA TYR A 313 20.23 -3.96 5.53
C TYR A 313 20.60 -3.33 6.87
N ASN A 314 21.87 -3.46 7.31
CA ASN A 314 22.33 -3.05 8.63
C ASN A 314 22.74 -1.57 8.71
N SER A 315 22.67 -0.83 7.60
CA SER A 315 23.07 0.58 7.55
C SER A 315 22.21 1.45 8.48
N HIS A 316 22.83 2.44 9.12
CA HIS A 316 22.14 3.46 9.92
C HIS A 316 21.58 4.57 9.02
N GLY A 317 20.58 5.30 9.52
CA GLY A 317 19.94 6.44 8.85
C GLY A 317 18.87 6.08 7.82
N GLY A 318 18.30 7.09 7.16
CA GLY A 318 17.19 6.91 6.21
C GLY A 318 15.88 6.50 6.91
N HIS A 319 14.81 6.40 6.13
CA HIS A 319 13.48 6.15 6.65
C HIS A 319 13.09 4.69 6.44
N LYS A 320 13.24 3.91 7.52
CA LYS A 320 13.04 2.47 7.55
C LYS A 320 11.93 2.10 8.53
N ALA A 321 11.29 0.98 8.23
CA ALA A 321 10.26 0.36 9.06
C ALA A 321 10.21 -1.14 8.75
N ILE A 322 9.60 -1.93 9.63
CA ILE A 322 9.48 -3.38 9.43
C ILE A 322 8.01 -3.76 9.48
N ALA A 323 7.49 -4.30 8.38
CA ALA A 323 6.20 -4.97 8.36
C ALA A 323 6.40 -6.49 8.37
N SER A 324 5.62 -7.22 9.16
CA SER A 324 5.68 -8.68 9.16
C SER A 324 4.35 -9.34 9.50
N CYS A 325 4.17 -10.57 9.03
CA CYS A 325 3.12 -11.43 9.52
C CYS A 325 3.56 -12.90 9.53
N ARG A 326 3.18 -13.63 10.58
CA ARG A 326 3.34 -15.06 10.70
C ARG A 326 2.05 -15.76 10.27
N LEU A 327 2.19 -16.84 9.51
CA LEU A 327 1.07 -17.53 8.87
C LEU A 327 1.11 -19.01 9.21
N TYR A 328 -0.05 -19.62 9.41
CA TYR A 328 -0.14 -21.07 9.50
C TYR A 328 -0.10 -21.71 8.11
N LYS A 329 -0.79 -21.07 7.15
CA LYS A 329 -0.89 -21.50 5.75
C LYS A 329 -0.82 -20.33 4.79
N THR A 330 -0.40 -20.63 3.56
CA THR A 330 -0.42 -19.75 2.40
C THR A 330 -0.57 -20.60 1.14
N ASP A 331 -0.79 -19.98 0.00
CA ASP A 331 -0.90 -20.67 -1.30
C ASP A 331 -0.15 -19.91 -2.41
N SER A 332 -0.09 -20.54 -3.59
CA SER A 332 0.65 -20.00 -4.71
C SER A 332 0.09 -18.67 -5.21
N ASP A 333 -1.24 -18.50 -5.23
CA ASP A 333 -1.88 -17.32 -5.79
C ASP A 333 -1.64 -16.10 -4.90
N VAL A 334 -1.69 -16.29 -3.59
CA VAL A 334 -1.40 -15.24 -2.60
C VAL A 334 0.05 -14.79 -2.67
N ILE A 335 1.01 -15.72 -2.78
CA ILE A 335 2.43 -15.38 -2.93
C ILE A 335 2.67 -14.62 -4.25
N LYS A 336 2.10 -15.09 -5.37
CA LYS A 336 2.26 -14.44 -6.68
C LYS A 336 1.61 -13.06 -6.72
N SER A 337 0.43 -12.89 -6.13
CA SER A 337 -0.20 -11.57 -6.00
C SER A 337 0.67 -10.61 -5.19
N SER A 338 1.31 -11.11 -4.13
CA SER A 338 2.22 -10.32 -3.30
C SER A 338 3.50 -9.94 -4.06
N PHE A 339 4.03 -10.85 -4.89
CA PHE A 339 5.13 -10.56 -5.81
C PHE A 339 4.79 -9.42 -6.78
N GLU A 340 3.64 -9.49 -7.44
CA GLU A 340 3.21 -8.47 -8.40
C GLU A 340 3.02 -7.11 -7.73
N ARG A 341 2.41 -7.06 -6.54
CA ARG A 341 2.26 -5.83 -5.75
C ARG A 341 3.62 -5.25 -5.35
N TRP A 342 4.51 -6.08 -4.80
CA TRP A 342 5.86 -5.66 -4.42
C TRP A 342 6.66 -5.16 -5.63
N LYS A 343 6.54 -5.84 -6.78
CA LYS A 343 7.20 -5.46 -8.03
C LYS A 343 6.71 -4.09 -8.50
N SER A 344 5.41 -3.85 -8.51
CA SER A 344 4.84 -2.55 -8.87
C SER A 344 5.27 -1.45 -7.89
N ALA A 345 5.20 -1.72 -6.58
CA ALA A 345 5.58 -0.75 -5.54
C ALA A 345 7.05 -0.32 -5.66
N THR A 346 7.96 -1.27 -5.79
CA THR A 346 9.41 -0.97 -5.96
C THR A 346 9.73 -0.33 -7.31
N GLN A 347 8.82 -0.43 -8.30
CA GLN A 347 8.95 0.30 -9.56
C GLN A 347 8.50 1.76 -9.43
N GLU A 348 7.37 1.97 -8.73
CA GLU A 348 6.76 3.28 -8.48
C GLU A 348 7.59 4.15 -7.54
N TYR A 349 8.25 3.52 -6.56
CA TYR A 349 9.08 4.20 -5.55
C TYR A 349 10.57 3.82 -5.71
N PRO A 350 11.32 4.44 -6.64
CA PRO A 350 12.73 4.13 -6.88
C PRO A 350 13.63 4.23 -5.64
N ASP A 351 13.35 5.15 -4.72
CA ASP A 351 14.17 5.27 -3.51
C ASP A 351 14.01 4.09 -2.54
N ALA A 352 12.90 3.36 -2.65
CA ALA A 352 12.58 2.19 -1.85
C ALA A 352 12.90 0.86 -2.56
N GLN A 353 13.60 0.89 -3.70
CA GLN A 353 13.93 -0.30 -4.51
C GLN A 353 14.72 -1.38 -3.78
N GLN A 354 15.46 -1.01 -2.72
CA GLN A 354 16.22 -1.95 -1.91
C GLN A 354 15.33 -2.77 -0.95
N THR A 355 14.06 -2.39 -0.79
CA THR A 355 13.09 -3.07 0.08
C THR A 355 12.79 -4.47 -0.47
N PRO A 356 13.18 -5.55 0.23
CA PRO A 356 12.86 -6.91 -0.17
C PRO A 356 11.50 -7.34 0.41
N LEU A 357 10.80 -8.25 -0.26
CA LEU A 357 9.72 -9.03 0.35
C LEU A 357 10.24 -10.44 0.63
N ILE A 358 10.40 -10.78 1.91
CA ILE A 358 10.99 -12.03 2.37
C ILE A 358 9.87 -12.93 2.91
N ILE A 359 9.77 -14.14 2.40
CA ILE A 359 8.87 -15.18 2.90
C ILE A 359 9.74 -16.36 3.34
N SER A 360 9.62 -16.75 4.59
CA SER A 360 10.44 -17.80 5.19
C SER A 360 9.59 -18.92 5.76
N ALA A 361 10.13 -20.13 5.75
CA ALA A 361 9.53 -21.31 6.34
C ALA A 361 10.48 -21.98 7.35
N PHE A 362 9.93 -22.39 8.48
CA PHE A 362 10.65 -22.89 9.65
C PHE A 362 10.02 -24.20 10.12
N ASN A 363 10.81 -25.03 10.80
CA ASN A 363 10.27 -26.06 11.67
C ASN A 363 9.86 -25.43 13.01
N THR A 364 8.62 -25.67 13.45
CA THR A 364 8.07 -25.09 14.70
C THR A 364 7.94 -26.09 15.83
N ASP A 365 8.31 -27.36 15.63
CA ASP A 365 8.09 -28.44 16.61
C ASP A 365 8.71 -28.09 17.96
N LYS A 366 9.97 -27.65 17.95
CA LYS A 366 10.67 -27.23 19.16
C LYS A 366 9.99 -26.03 19.84
N SER A 367 9.66 -25.00 19.05
CA SER A 367 8.98 -23.79 19.52
C SER A 367 7.66 -24.11 20.23
N VAL A 368 6.88 -25.06 19.71
CA VAL A 368 5.61 -25.51 20.30
C VAL A 368 5.83 -26.27 21.62
N THR A 369 6.86 -27.10 21.72
CA THR A 369 7.16 -27.84 22.97
C THR A 369 7.64 -26.95 24.11
N LEU A 370 8.22 -25.78 23.80
CA LEU A 370 8.74 -24.82 24.77
C LEU A 370 7.69 -23.79 25.21
N ASN A 371 6.40 -24.08 24.98
CA ASN A 371 5.31 -23.23 25.43
C ASN A 371 5.34 -23.11 26.96
N GLY A 372 5.35 -21.88 27.47
CA GLY A 372 5.47 -21.58 28.89
C GLY A 372 4.89 -20.21 29.20
N ASN A 373 5.15 -19.70 30.40
CA ASN A 373 4.58 -18.43 30.87
C ASN A 373 5.16 -17.17 30.19
N ASN A 374 5.97 -17.32 29.15
CA ASN A 374 6.55 -16.21 28.39
C ASN A 374 5.53 -15.56 27.44
N PHE A 375 5.89 -14.41 26.90
CA PHE A 375 5.00 -13.58 26.06
C PHE A 375 5.29 -13.82 24.58
N ILE A 376 5.10 -15.06 24.13
CA ILE A 376 5.19 -15.45 22.72
C ILE A 376 3.98 -16.28 22.35
N GLU A 377 3.06 -15.69 21.61
CA GLU A 377 1.89 -16.38 21.09
C GLU A 377 2.12 -16.94 19.68
N SER A 378 1.22 -17.83 19.25
CA SER A 378 1.26 -18.42 17.91
C SER A 378 2.59 -19.11 17.55
N ARG A 379 3.13 -19.88 18.51
CA ARG A 379 4.41 -20.61 18.39
C ARG A 379 4.43 -21.66 17.29
N ASP A 380 3.27 -22.10 16.85
CA ASP A 380 3.02 -23.15 15.86
C ASP A 380 3.08 -22.67 14.40
N ARG A 381 3.12 -21.36 14.15
CA ARG A 381 3.11 -20.80 12.78
C ARG A 381 4.45 -21.01 12.04
N PRO A 382 4.49 -21.87 11.00
CA PRO A 382 5.73 -22.24 10.33
C PRO A 382 6.15 -21.27 9.23
N LEU A 383 5.31 -20.28 8.88
CA LEU A 383 5.62 -19.29 7.86
C LEU A 383 5.74 -17.89 8.46
N ASN A 384 6.68 -17.11 7.94
CA ASN A 384 6.82 -15.69 8.27
C ASN A 384 7.05 -14.89 6.98
N ALA A 385 6.21 -13.89 6.74
CA ALA A 385 6.48 -12.85 5.77
C ALA A 385 7.06 -11.62 6.50
N PHE A 386 8.11 -11.06 5.94
CA PHE A 386 8.91 -10.01 6.53
C PHE A 386 9.35 -9.01 5.46
N VAL A 387 9.16 -7.73 5.72
CA VAL A 387 9.46 -6.65 4.78
C VAL A 387 10.13 -5.49 5.52
N PRO A 388 11.47 -5.37 5.45
CA PRO A 388 12.17 -4.19 5.91
C PRO A 388 12.10 -3.11 4.82
N VAL A 389 11.30 -2.06 5.04
CA VAL A 389 11.28 -0.89 4.17
C VAL A 389 12.61 -0.17 4.29
N ILE A 390 13.21 0.13 3.15
CA ILE A 390 14.46 0.88 3.05
C ILE A 390 14.20 2.02 2.10
N ALA A 391 13.67 3.13 2.63
CA ALA A 391 13.44 4.35 1.87
C ALA A 391 14.47 5.42 2.27
N LYS A 392 14.81 6.28 1.31
CA LYS A 392 15.70 7.43 1.58
C LYS A 392 14.95 8.61 2.15
N GLU A 393 13.70 8.80 1.70
CA GLU A 393 12.84 9.91 2.08
C GLU A 393 11.67 9.44 2.96
N GLU A 394 11.25 10.30 3.88
CA GLU A 394 10.15 9.99 4.82
C GLU A 394 8.82 9.78 4.09
N GLU A 395 8.54 10.61 3.09
CA GLU A 395 7.28 10.56 2.33
C GLU A 395 7.18 9.25 1.53
N THR A 396 8.29 8.78 0.97
CA THR A 396 8.32 7.48 0.31
C THR A 396 8.14 6.34 1.30
N ASN A 397 8.75 6.43 2.49
CA ASN A 397 8.49 5.45 3.56
C ASN A 397 6.98 5.38 3.85
N LYS A 398 6.33 6.52 4.11
CA LYS A 398 4.88 6.58 4.38
C LYS A 398 4.05 5.99 3.24
N ALA A 399 4.32 6.36 1.99
CA ALA A 399 3.59 5.84 0.84
C ALA A 399 3.79 4.32 0.65
N PHE A 400 5.03 3.85 0.77
CA PHE A 400 5.36 2.43 0.62
C PHE A 400 4.71 1.59 1.73
N MET A 401 4.60 2.13 2.94
CA MET A 401 3.96 1.45 4.07
C MET A 401 2.48 1.13 3.81
N VAL A 402 1.73 2.01 3.15
CA VAL A 402 0.33 1.74 2.73
C VAL A 402 0.27 0.54 1.78
N VAL A 403 1.20 0.46 0.83
CA VAL A 403 1.27 -0.68 -0.10
C VAL A 403 1.63 -1.97 0.64
N LEU A 404 2.49 -1.89 1.66
CA LEU A 404 2.83 -3.04 2.48
C LEU A 404 1.69 -3.55 3.32
N ASP A 405 0.86 -2.67 3.89
CA ASP A 405 -0.33 -3.11 4.61
C ASP A 405 -1.27 -3.88 3.69
N SER A 406 -1.38 -3.47 2.42
CA SER A 406 -2.10 -4.21 1.38
C SER A 406 -1.47 -5.59 1.08
N ILE A 407 -0.14 -5.67 0.99
CA ILE A 407 0.58 -6.93 0.79
C ILE A 407 0.39 -7.87 1.99
N ILE A 408 0.57 -7.37 3.21
CA ILE A 408 0.40 -8.14 4.44
C ILE A 408 -1.05 -8.62 4.59
N ALA A 409 -2.04 -7.77 4.32
CA ALA A 409 -3.44 -8.16 4.28
C ALA A 409 -3.73 -9.21 3.20
N GLY A 410 -3.11 -9.09 2.03
CA GLY A 410 -3.19 -10.08 0.94
C GLY A 410 -2.63 -11.44 1.35
N LEU A 411 -1.45 -11.46 1.97
CA LEU A 411 -0.78 -12.66 2.49
C LEU A 411 -1.63 -13.40 3.52
N ARG A 412 -2.45 -12.66 4.28
CA ARG A 412 -3.33 -13.19 5.31
C ARG A 412 -4.63 -13.80 4.79
N LYS A 413 -5.00 -13.57 3.51
CA LYS A 413 -6.28 -14.03 2.95
C LYS A 413 -6.46 -15.55 3.02
N SER A 414 -5.39 -16.32 2.84
CA SER A 414 -5.47 -17.79 2.92
C SER A 414 -5.51 -18.30 4.37
N ASP A 415 -5.19 -17.45 5.34
CA ASP A 415 -5.05 -17.75 6.78
C ASP A 415 -6.15 -17.06 7.61
N VAL A 416 -7.41 -17.19 7.20
CA VAL A 416 -8.57 -16.54 7.84
C VAL A 416 -8.77 -17.01 9.29
N GLY A 417 -9.12 -16.09 10.19
CA GLY A 417 -9.49 -16.39 11.59
C GLY A 417 -8.34 -16.73 12.54
N ALA A 418 -7.11 -16.79 12.03
CA ALA A 418 -5.93 -17.05 12.87
C ALA A 418 -5.66 -15.86 13.82
N GLY A 419 -5.35 -16.16 15.10
CA GLY A 419 -5.04 -15.20 16.19
C GLY A 419 -3.75 -14.40 15.99
N PRO A 420 -2.99 -14.03 17.04
CA PRO A 420 -1.82 -13.16 16.91
C PRO A 420 -0.87 -13.58 15.77
N ARG A 421 -0.48 -12.63 14.91
CA ARG A 421 0.31 -12.86 13.69
C ARG A 421 1.60 -12.06 13.65
N SER A 422 1.95 -11.38 14.72
CA SER A 422 3.19 -10.63 14.85
C SER A 422 3.82 -10.89 16.22
N PHE A 423 4.92 -10.21 16.51
CA PHE A 423 5.64 -10.27 17.77
C PHE A 423 6.29 -8.91 18.05
N ALA A 424 6.62 -8.68 19.31
CA ALA A 424 6.90 -7.34 19.84
C ALA A 424 8.06 -6.61 19.15
N ASN A 425 9.09 -7.33 18.69
CA ASN A 425 10.22 -6.73 17.96
C ASN A 425 9.82 -6.06 16.63
N ASN A 426 8.72 -6.51 16.00
CA ASN A 426 8.25 -5.99 14.72
C ASN A 426 6.99 -5.13 14.88
N TRP A 427 6.78 -4.58 16.08
CA TRP A 427 5.70 -3.63 16.30
C TRP A 427 5.87 -2.40 15.40
N ARG A 428 4.74 -1.86 14.97
CA ARG A 428 4.66 -0.62 14.21
C ARG A 428 3.57 0.27 14.79
N PHE A 429 3.73 1.58 14.61
CA PHE A 429 2.64 2.51 14.87
C PHE A 429 1.42 2.16 14.02
N GLU A 430 0.24 2.44 14.56
CA GLU A 430 -1.07 2.22 13.91
C GLU A 430 -1.44 0.75 13.62
N THR A 431 -0.62 -0.22 14.05
CA THR A 431 -0.99 -1.64 13.99
C THR A 431 -1.90 -2.00 15.17
N ASP A 432 -2.84 -2.92 14.95
CA ASP A 432 -3.66 -3.47 16.03
C ASP A 432 -2.78 -4.27 17.00
N VAL A 433 -2.85 -3.94 18.28
CA VAL A 433 -2.08 -4.58 19.36
C VAL A 433 -2.42 -6.06 19.49
N ASN A 434 -3.65 -6.43 19.14
CA ASN A 434 -4.14 -7.81 19.16
C ASN A 434 -3.48 -8.70 18.09
N GLU A 435 -2.70 -8.10 17.19
CA GLU A 435 -1.81 -8.84 16.29
C GLU A 435 -0.62 -9.48 17.01
N MET A 436 -0.24 -9.01 18.19
CA MET A 436 0.90 -9.55 18.94
C MET A 436 0.48 -10.38 20.14
N PHE A 437 -0.47 -9.87 20.92
CA PHE A 437 -0.92 -10.50 22.14
C PHE A 437 -2.44 -10.60 22.19
N SER A 438 -2.96 -11.65 22.80
CA SER A 438 -4.36 -11.74 23.21
C SER A 438 -4.66 -10.76 24.34
N GLU A 439 -5.94 -10.41 24.51
CA GLU A 439 -6.40 -9.54 25.61
C GLU A 439 -5.98 -10.08 26.98
N GLU A 440 -5.98 -11.41 27.18
CA GLU A 440 -5.51 -12.05 28.41
C GLU A 440 -4.03 -11.75 28.69
N MET A 441 -3.18 -11.88 27.67
CA MET A 441 -1.76 -11.53 27.79
C MET A 441 -1.58 -10.03 28.04
N PHE A 442 -2.37 -9.18 27.39
CA PHE A 442 -2.34 -7.75 27.67
C PHE A 442 -2.69 -7.44 29.12
N GLU A 443 -3.78 -7.99 29.67
CA GLU A 443 -4.16 -7.76 31.07
C GLU A 443 -3.07 -8.22 32.05
N ARG A 444 -2.46 -9.37 31.79
CA ARG A 444 -1.32 -9.87 32.57
C ARG A 444 -0.14 -8.89 32.51
N LEU A 445 0.18 -8.36 31.33
CA LEU A 445 1.23 -7.36 31.16
C LEU A 445 0.91 -6.06 31.92
N ARG A 446 -0.34 -5.57 31.88
CA ARG A 446 -0.74 -4.35 32.63
C ARG A 446 -0.54 -4.53 34.13
N GLY A 447 -0.93 -5.69 34.65
CA GLY A 447 -0.76 -6.04 36.07
C GLY A 447 0.71 -6.07 36.50
N ILE A 448 1.58 -6.57 35.63
CA ILE A 448 3.03 -6.60 35.85
C ILE A 448 3.60 -5.18 35.81
N LYS A 449 3.29 -4.38 34.78
CA LYS A 449 3.74 -2.99 34.68
C LYS A 449 3.31 -2.16 35.90
N LYS A 450 2.05 -2.25 36.32
CA LYS A 450 1.55 -1.58 37.52
C LYS A 450 2.32 -1.96 38.80
N SER A 451 2.87 -3.18 38.85
CA SER A 451 3.62 -3.68 40.00
C SER A 451 5.08 -3.22 40.04
N TRP A 452 5.64 -2.77 38.91
CA TRP A 452 7.08 -2.52 38.72
C TRP A 452 7.45 -1.13 38.19
N ASP A 453 6.47 -0.33 37.73
CA ASP A 453 6.71 0.99 37.09
C ASP A 453 5.81 2.13 37.65
N GLY A 454 5.05 1.87 38.71
CA GLY A 454 4.20 2.88 39.37
C GLY A 454 3.12 3.52 38.46
N GLU A 455 2.57 4.68 38.87
CA GLU A 455 1.53 5.43 38.13
C GLU A 455 2.09 6.46 37.12
N VAL A 456 3.40 6.75 37.15
CA VAL A 456 4.05 7.73 36.27
C VAL A 456 5.03 7.02 35.34
N PRO A 457 4.75 6.96 34.02
CA PRO A 457 5.64 6.37 33.02
C PRO A 457 7.05 6.94 33.11
N THR A 458 8.02 6.17 33.60
CA THR A 458 9.42 6.61 33.58
C THR A 458 10.18 5.95 32.44
N VAL A 459 9.69 4.83 31.89
CA VAL A 459 10.30 4.10 30.76
C VAL A 459 9.20 3.71 29.76
N ILE A 460 9.35 4.04 28.46
CA ILE A 460 8.35 3.69 27.42
C ILE A 460 8.19 2.17 27.37
N CYS A 461 6.98 1.72 27.71
CA CYS A 461 6.52 0.36 27.45
C CYS A 461 5.60 0.31 26.23
N PHE A 462 5.45 -0.86 25.60
CA PHE A 462 4.54 -1.11 24.47
C PHE A 462 3.13 -0.54 24.69
N MET A 463 2.65 -0.52 25.94
CA MET A 463 1.33 0.00 26.30
C MET A 463 1.20 1.53 26.18
N GLU A 464 2.25 2.30 26.47
CA GLU A 464 2.15 3.77 26.46
C GLU A 464 2.20 4.33 25.04
N ALA A 465 2.96 3.69 24.16
CA ALA A 465 2.91 3.96 22.71
C ALA A 465 1.50 3.77 22.13
N THR A 466 0.64 2.96 22.77
CA THR A 466 -0.76 2.80 22.38
C THR A 466 -1.67 3.86 23.01
N GLN A 467 -1.39 4.31 24.24
CA GLN A 467 -2.20 5.33 24.94
C GLN A 467 -2.03 6.74 24.38
N THR A 468 -0.84 7.14 23.91
CA THR A 468 -0.64 8.45 23.26
C THR A 468 -1.47 8.57 21.97
N PHE A 469 -1.77 7.44 21.31
CA PHE A 469 -2.64 7.37 20.14
C PHE A 469 -4.13 7.33 20.52
N PHE A 470 -4.50 6.60 21.57
CA PHE A 470 -5.89 6.52 22.04
C PHE A 470 -6.44 7.86 22.56
N LEU A 471 -5.61 8.74 23.13
CA LEU A 471 -6.07 10.04 23.65
C LEU A 471 -6.40 11.07 22.57
N GLN A 472 -5.83 10.96 21.36
CA GLN A 472 -6.15 11.88 20.26
C GLN A 472 -7.37 11.46 19.42
N HIS A 473 -7.80 10.19 19.46
CA HIS A 473 -8.83 9.68 18.55
C HIS A 473 -10.06 9.04 19.23
N ARG A 474 -10.08 8.83 20.56
CA ARG A 474 -11.16 8.08 21.24
C ARG A 474 -12.10 8.90 22.14
N LEU A 475 -12.09 10.24 22.05
CA LEU A 475 -13.01 11.07 22.85
C LEU A 475 -14.42 11.22 22.25
N ILE A 476 -14.72 10.55 21.13
CA ILE A 476 -16.07 10.56 20.55
C ILE A 476 -16.41 9.13 20.12
N LEU A 477 -17.36 8.51 20.84
CA LEU A 477 -18.07 7.25 20.53
C LEU A 477 -17.34 5.92 20.79
N MET A 478 -17.54 5.31 21.96
CA MET A 478 -17.91 3.88 22.15
C MET A 478 -17.84 3.52 23.65
N GLU A 479 -18.99 3.38 24.30
CA GLU A 479 -19.11 2.57 25.53
C GLU A 479 -19.10 1.10 25.12
N ASP A 480 -18.18 0.30 25.68
CA ASP A 480 -17.89 -1.05 25.22
C ASP A 480 -18.94 -2.08 25.71
N LEU A 481 -19.40 -2.91 24.79
CA LEU A 481 -20.32 -4.04 25.01
C LEU A 481 -19.87 -5.00 26.14
N THR A 482 -18.56 -5.08 26.34
CA THR A 482 -17.89 -5.85 27.40
C THR A 482 -18.21 -5.32 28.80
N GLU A 483 -18.32 -4.01 28.95
CA GLU A 483 -18.61 -3.35 30.23
C GLU A 483 -20.07 -3.57 30.66
N HIS A 484 -20.98 -3.66 29.70
CA HIS A 484 -22.38 -3.96 29.96
C HIS A 484 -22.62 -5.46 30.28
N ARG A 485 -21.90 -6.39 29.63
CA ARG A 485 -21.96 -7.83 29.97
C ARG A 485 -21.45 -8.10 31.39
N GLY A 486 -20.40 -7.40 31.84
CA GLY A 486 -19.86 -7.55 33.20
C GLY A 486 -20.82 -7.10 34.31
N ARG A 487 -21.80 -6.24 34.01
CA ARG A 487 -22.80 -5.73 34.97
C ARG A 487 -24.08 -6.58 35.02
N GLY A 488 -24.21 -7.61 34.18
CA GLY A 488 -25.40 -8.48 34.12
C GLY A 488 -26.67 -7.79 33.62
N GLN A 489 -26.55 -6.63 32.96
CA GLN A 489 -27.68 -5.88 32.42
C GLN A 489 -28.00 -6.34 30.99
N PRO A 490 -29.29 -6.42 30.61
CA PRO A 490 -29.65 -6.77 29.24
C PRO A 490 -29.21 -5.67 28.27
N VAL A 491 -28.57 -6.06 27.16
CA VAL A 491 -28.02 -5.14 26.13
C VAL A 491 -28.71 -5.38 24.81
N GLU A 492 -29.01 -4.31 24.08
CA GLU A 492 -29.48 -4.38 22.71
C GLU A 492 -28.34 -4.05 21.73
N ILE A 493 -28.14 -4.90 20.73
CA ILE A 493 -27.04 -4.78 19.75
C ILE A 493 -27.65 -4.63 18.37
N SER A 494 -27.41 -3.48 17.75
CA SER A 494 -27.80 -3.22 16.37
C SER A 494 -26.65 -3.58 15.42
N GLU A 495 -26.87 -4.52 14.52
CA GLU A 495 -25.99 -4.80 13.38
C GLU A 495 -26.30 -3.83 12.24
N PHE A 496 -25.26 -3.30 11.62
CA PHE A 496 -25.37 -2.47 10.42
C PHE A 496 -24.57 -3.08 9.27
N ASP A 497 -25.04 -2.89 8.04
CA ASP A 497 -24.25 -3.24 6.86
C ASP A 497 -23.09 -2.25 6.63
N LYS A 498 -22.23 -2.53 5.65
CA LYS A 498 -21.10 -1.64 5.29
C LYS A 498 -21.52 -0.22 4.91
N SER A 499 -22.80 0.01 4.63
CA SER A 499 -23.37 1.30 4.27
C SER A 499 -24.13 1.96 5.41
N GLY A 500 -24.07 1.38 6.62
CA GLY A 500 -24.67 1.94 7.84
C GLY A 500 -26.17 1.69 7.96
N ASN A 501 -26.77 0.80 7.16
CA ASN A 501 -28.18 0.45 7.29
C ASN A 501 -28.37 -0.60 8.37
N PHE A 502 -29.44 -0.45 9.17
CA PHE A 502 -29.80 -1.44 10.18
C PHE A 502 -30.17 -2.78 9.54
N VAL A 503 -29.51 -3.85 9.99
CA VAL A 503 -29.71 -5.22 9.51
C VAL A 503 -30.52 -6.02 10.54
N ARG A 504 -30.03 -6.07 11.79
CA ARG A 504 -30.62 -6.87 12.88
C ARG A 504 -30.46 -6.17 14.22
N LEU A 505 -31.41 -6.38 15.12
CA LEU A 505 -31.35 -6.00 16.52
C LEU A 505 -31.36 -7.30 17.33
N TRP A 506 -30.27 -7.52 18.05
CA TRP A 506 -30.15 -8.60 19.01
C TRP A 506 -30.43 -8.08 20.41
N SER A 507 -30.99 -8.94 21.24
CA SER A 507 -31.03 -8.74 22.69
C SER A 507 -30.17 -9.80 23.35
N HIS A 508 -29.24 -9.34 24.18
CA HIS A 508 -28.40 -10.18 25.01
C HIS A 508 -28.88 -10.06 26.45
N GLU A 509 -29.55 -11.10 26.96
CA GLU A 509 -30.10 -11.15 28.32
C GLU A 509 -29.09 -11.71 29.33
N ALA A 510 -29.38 -11.56 30.63
CA ALA A 510 -28.56 -12.14 31.69
C ALA A 510 -28.49 -13.69 31.55
N GLY A 511 -27.27 -14.24 31.55
CA GLY A 511 -27.03 -15.68 31.38
C GLY A 511 -26.66 -16.13 29.95
N ASP A 512 -26.05 -15.25 29.15
CA ASP A 512 -25.55 -15.51 27.78
C ASP A 512 -26.61 -15.93 26.76
N ARG A 513 -27.88 -15.62 27.05
CA ARG A 513 -28.98 -15.91 26.13
C ARG A 513 -29.11 -14.78 25.11
N VAL A 514 -28.83 -15.10 23.85
CA VAL A 514 -29.00 -14.18 22.72
C VAL A 514 -30.31 -14.46 22.01
N SER A 515 -31.13 -13.43 21.81
CA SER A 515 -32.38 -13.51 21.04
C SER A 515 -32.44 -12.43 19.97
N LEU A 516 -32.96 -12.78 18.80
CA LEU A 516 -33.22 -11.83 17.73
C LEU A 516 -34.50 -11.06 18.05
N LYS A 517 -34.41 -9.75 18.28
CA LYS A 517 -35.58 -8.89 18.57
C LYS A 517 -36.22 -8.33 17.33
N ALA A 518 -35.40 -7.90 16.39
CA ALA A 518 -35.86 -7.39 15.12
C ALA A 518 -34.86 -7.77 14.03
N GLU A 519 -35.38 -8.14 12.87
CA GLU A 519 -34.60 -8.29 11.65
C GLU A 519 -35.28 -7.39 10.62
N ALA A 520 -34.49 -6.59 9.92
CA ALA A 520 -34.99 -5.89 8.75
C ALA A 520 -35.58 -6.94 7.82
N ARG A 521 -36.84 -6.77 7.36
CA ARG A 521 -37.48 -7.72 6.44
C ARG A 521 -36.63 -7.86 5.18
N THR A 522 -35.79 -8.88 5.13
CA THR A 522 -35.18 -9.36 3.91
C THR A 522 -36.27 -10.15 3.19
N SER A 523 -36.91 -9.51 2.20
CA SER A 523 -37.60 -10.29 1.17
C SER A 523 -36.56 -11.27 0.61
N LEU A 524 -36.93 -12.56 0.43
CA LEU A 524 -36.20 -13.57 -0.36
C LEU A 524 -35.27 -12.91 -1.40
N PRO A 525 -34.01 -13.37 -1.57
CA PRO A 525 -32.99 -12.67 -2.35
C PRO A 525 -33.61 -12.12 -3.61
N SER A 526 -33.88 -10.81 -3.55
CA SER A 526 -34.69 -10.17 -4.57
C SER A 526 -33.87 -10.21 -5.85
N MET A 527 -34.48 -10.33 -7.03
CA MET A 527 -33.74 -10.09 -8.28
C MET A 527 -32.94 -8.79 -8.20
N ARG A 528 -33.40 -7.82 -7.40
CA ARG A 528 -32.68 -6.59 -7.05
C ARG A 528 -31.26 -6.80 -6.48
N GLU A 529 -30.99 -7.83 -5.68
CA GLU A 529 -29.64 -8.09 -5.13
C GLU A 529 -28.66 -8.60 -6.20
N ALA A 530 -29.15 -9.24 -7.26
CA ALA A 530 -28.31 -9.65 -8.38
C ALA A 530 -27.82 -8.43 -9.19
N PHE A 531 -28.62 -7.37 -9.25
CA PHE A 531 -28.38 -6.20 -10.08
C PHE A 531 -27.89 -4.97 -9.30
N MET A 532 -28.19 -4.83 -8.01
CA MET A 532 -27.80 -3.66 -7.21
C MET A 532 -26.56 -3.94 -6.35
N PRO A 533 -25.68 -2.96 -6.15
CA PRO A 533 -24.60 -3.06 -5.16
C PRO A 533 -25.13 -3.27 -3.74
N VAL A 534 -24.41 -4.02 -2.92
CA VAL A 534 -24.71 -4.18 -1.50
C VAL A 534 -24.74 -2.81 -0.82
N GLY A 535 -25.72 -2.59 0.07
CA GLY A 535 -25.89 -1.32 0.79
C GLY A 535 -26.49 -0.17 -0.04
N TYR A 536 -26.99 -0.45 -1.24
CA TYR A 536 -27.77 0.50 -2.04
C TYR A 536 -28.99 1.03 -1.24
N PRO A 537 -29.31 2.35 -1.26
CA PRO A 537 -28.76 3.40 -2.13
C PRO A 537 -27.49 4.09 -1.63
N HIS A 538 -27.04 3.82 -0.41
CA HIS A 538 -26.00 4.60 0.25
C HIS A 538 -24.58 4.21 -0.17
N SER A 539 -24.40 2.99 -0.70
CA SER A 539 -23.12 2.50 -1.25
C SER A 539 -22.71 3.11 -2.59
N VAL A 540 -23.55 3.95 -3.19
CA VAL A 540 -23.26 4.59 -4.47
C VAL A 540 -23.57 6.09 -4.43
N SER A 541 -23.09 6.82 -5.42
CA SER A 541 -23.51 8.20 -5.66
C SER A 541 -25.01 8.31 -5.95
N SER A 542 -25.58 9.48 -5.63
CA SER A 542 -27.03 9.72 -5.76
C SER A 542 -27.52 9.74 -7.21
N ASP A 543 -26.62 9.98 -8.16
CA ASP A 543 -26.86 9.99 -9.61
C ASP A 543 -26.74 8.60 -10.27
N TYR A 544 -26.27 7.58 -9.54
CA TYR A 544 -26.04 6.23 -10.06
C TYR A 544 -27.27 5.63 -10.76
N LEU A 545 -28.43 5.63 -10.09
CA LEU A 545 -29.64 5.03 -10.67
C LEU A 545 -30.10 5.71 -11.95
N ASN A 546 -30.06 7.04 -11.96
CA ASN A 546 -30.46 7.80 -13.13
C ASN A 546 -29.54 7.47 -14.31
N TYR A 547 -28.23 7.41 -14.06
CA TYR A 547 -27.27 6.99 -15.08
C TYR A 547 -27.55 5.57 -15.56
N GLN A 548 -27.67 4.59 -14.65
CA GLN A 548 -27.86 3.18 -15.00
C GLN A 548 -29.15 2.92 -15.77
N PHE A 549 -30.22 3.66 -15.48
CA PHE A 549 -31.46 3.58 -16.25
C PHE A 549 -31.23 3.95 -17.72
N PHE A 550 -30.58 5.09 -17.96
CA PHE A 550 -30.30 5.56 -19.31
C PHE A 550 -29.25 4.69 -20.01
N ASP A 551 -28.21 4.24 -19.30
CA ASP A 551 -27.17 3.33 -19.81
C ASP A 551 -27.78 1.97 -20.22
N SER A 552 -28.71 1.44 -19.43
CA SER A 552 -29.47 0.23 -19.78
C SER A 552 -30.30 0.43 -21.05
N MET A 553 -31.06 1.52 -21.15
CA MET A 553 -31.84 1.80 -22.36
C MET A 553 -30.96 2.04 -23.59
N GLN A 554 -29.80 2.67 -23.40
CA GLN A 554 -28.77 2.81 -24.42
C GLN A 554 -28.29 1.44 -24.90
N ALA A 555 -27.89 0.54 -24.00
CA ALA A 555 -27.45 -0.82 -24.34
C ALA A 555 -28.53 -1.63 -25.11
N PHE A 556 -29.80 -1.47 -24.71
CA PHE A 556 -30.93 -2.09 -25.41
C PHE A 556 -31.02 -1.65 -26.88
N PHE A 557 -31.03 -0.34 -27.15
CA PHE A 557 -31.09 0.18 -28.52
C PHE A 557 -29.85 -0.21 -29.33
N SER A 558 -28.66 -0.17 -28.70
CA SER A 558 -27.39 -0.55 -29.32
C SER A 558 -27.35 -2.02 -29.77
N THR A 559 -27.95 -2.91 -28.98
CA THR A 559 -28.00 -4.33 -29.31
C THR A 559 -28.82 -4.58 -30.58
N ILE A 560 -29.95 -3.88 -30.72
CA ILE A 560 -30.82 -4.00 -31.91
C ILE A 560 -30.12 -3.40 -33.14
N THR A 561 -29.51 -2.21 -33.04
CA THR A 561 -28.77 -1.60 -34.16
C THR A 561 -27.60 -2.48 -34.60
N SER A 562 -26.87 -3.10 -33.66
CA SER A 562 -25.78 -4.01 -33.98
C SER A 562 -26.23 -5.21 -34.81
N LEU A 563 -27.41 -5.77 -34.57
CA LEU A 563 -27.92 -6.91 -35.34
C LEU A 563 -28.26 -6.54 -36.78
N LEU A 564 -28.89 -5.37 -36.98
CA LEU A 564 -29.19 -4.84 -38.31
C LEU A 564 -27.90 -4.54 -39.10
N ALA A 565 -26.90 -3.93 -38.45
CA ALA A 565 -25.60 -3.64 -39.07
C ALA A 565 -24.82 -4.92 -39.40
N ASN A 566 -24.84 -5.93 -38.51
CA ASN A 566 -24.11 -7.19 -38.70
C ASN A 566 -24.60 -7.97 -39.94
N ARG A 567 -25.90 -7.92 -40.27
CA ARG A 567 -26.42 -8.50 -41.51
C ARG A 567 -25.76 -7.87 -42.73
N ALA A 568 -25.76 -6.54 -42.81
CA ALA A 568 -25.15 -5.80 -43.91
C ALA A 568 -23.62 -5.96 -43.96
N LEU A 569 -22.95 -6.09 -42.81
CA LEU A 569 -21.52 -6.41 -42.74
C LEU A 569 -21.20 -7.77 -43.39
N LEU A 570 -22.00 -8.81 -43.12
CA LEU A 570 -21.81 -10.14 -43.71
C LEU A 570 -21.98 -10.11 -45.24
N GLU A 571 -23.02 -9.42 -45.73
CA GLU A 571 -23.22 -9.17 -47.17
C GLU A 571 -22.04 -8.36 -47.76
N GLY A 572 -21.56 -7.36 -47.01
CA GLY A 572 -20.37 -6.56 -47.34
C GLY A 572 -19.12 -7.42 -47.52
N LEU A 573 -18.90 -8.42 -46.66
CA LEU A 573 -17.79 -9.39 -46.77
C LEU A 573 -17.99 -10.43 -47.89
N GLY A 574 -19.14 -10.42 -48.57
CA GLY A 574 -19.45 -11.28 -49.70
C GLY A 574 -20.15 -12.59 -49.33
N VAL A 575 -20.71 -12.70 -48.12
CA VAL A 575 -21.61 -13.80 -47.77
C VAL A 575 -22.87 -13.68 -48.64
N GLY A 576 -23.12 -14.69 -49.46
CA GLY A 576 -24.26 -14.70 -50.40
C GLY A 576 -23.95 -14.23 -51.83
N ASP A 577 -22.72 -13.79 -52.13
CA ASP A 577 -22.28 -13.43 -53.49
C ASP A 577 -21.44 -14.55 -54.11
N ALA A 578 -21.95 -15.18 -55.17
CA ALA A 578 -21.28 -16.27 -55.88
C ALA A 578 -19.97 -15.85 -56.58
N ASN A 579 -19.76 -14.54 -56.78
CA ASN A 579 -18.56 -13.98 -57.40
C ASN A 579 -17.52 -13.47 -56.37
N SER A 580 -17.84 -13.51 -55.08
CA SER A 580 -16.91 -13.08 -54.03
C SER A 580 -15.87 -14.15 -53.71
N SER A 581 -14.58 -13.77 -53.74
CA SER A 581 -13.49 -14.67 -53.36
C SER A 581 -13.28 -14.70 -51.85
N ALA A 582 -13.21 -15.90 -51.26
CA ALA A 582 -12.83 -16.09 -49.85
C ALA A 582 -11.48 -15.42 -49.51
N THR A 583 -10.56 -15.36 -50.48
CA THR A 583 -9.26 -14.68 -50.34
C THR A 583 -9.43 -13.17 -50.19
N PHE A 584 -10.37 -12.56 -50.94
CA PHE A 584 -10.64 -11.12 -50.82
C PHE A 584 -11.24 -10.79 -49.44
N ALA A 585 -12.21 -11.56 -48.98
CA ALA A 585 -12.81 -11.39 -47.64
C ALA A 585 -11.75 -11.53 -46.53
N MET A 586 -10.87 -12.53 -46.63
CA MET A 586 -9.76 -12.72 -45.68
C MET A 586 -8.80 -11.53 -45.67
N LEU A 587 -8.34 -11.07 -46.85
CA LEU A 587 -7.41 -9.93 -46.95
C LEU A 587 -8.05 -8.63 -46.43
N LEU A 588 -9.33 -8.42 -46.70
CA LEU A 588 -10.07 -7.27 -46.19
C LEU A 588 -10.18 -7.32 -44.66
N THR A 589 -10.48 -8.48 -44.08
CA THR A 589 -10.50 -8.66 -42.61
C THR A 589 -9.13 -8.36 -41.99
N VAL A 590 -8.03 -8.86 -42.58
CA VAL A 590 -6.67 -8.55 -42.10
C VAL A 590 -6.38 -7.04 -42.15
N LEU A 591 -6.81 -6.36 -43.21
CA LEU A 591 -6.63 -4.92 -43.34
C LEU A 591 -7.45 -4.14 -42.30
N LYS A 592 -8.70 -4.55 -42.05
CA LYS A 592 -9.55 -3.99 -40.98
C LYS A 592 -8.87 -4.12 -39.61
N ASP A 593 -8.35 -5.30 -39.30
CA ASP A 593 -7.66 -5.57 -38.02
C ASP A 593 -6.39 -4.72 -37.86
N ALA A 594 -5.61 -4.55 -38.93
CA ALA A 594 -4.41 -3.72 -38.92
C ALA A 594 -4.76 -2.24 -38.66
N ILE A 595 -5.77 -1.72 -39.37
CA ILE A 595 -6.23 -0.34 -39.22
C ILE A 595 -6.81 -0.10 -37.82
N SER A 596 -7.60 -1.05 -37.30
CA SER A 596 -8.14 -1.04 -35.94
C SER A 596 -7.04 -0.88 -34.89
N ARG A 597 -6.00 -1.72 -34.95
CA ARG A 597 -4.86 -1.67 -34.01
C ARG A 597 -4.09 -0.35 -34.10
N ILE A 598 -3.87 0.18 -35.31
CA ILE A 598 -3.22 1.49 -35.49
C ILE A 598 -4.08 2.60 -34.89
N ALA A 599 -5.39 2.59 -35.15
CA ALA A 599 -6.33 3.58 -34.62
C ALA A 599 -6.35 3.57 -33.08
N THR A 600 -6.39 2.38 -32.44
CA THR A 600 -6.28 2.22 -30.99
C THR A 600 -5.02 2.89 -30.43
N ILE A 601 -3.84 2.60 -30.99
CA ILE A 601 -2.56 3.13 -30.50
C ILE A 601 -2.51 4.65 -30.64
N VAL A 602 -2.87 5.18 -31.82
CA VAL A 602 -2.83 6.63 -32.10
C VAL A 602 -3.80 7.38 -31.20
N PHE A 603 -5.01 6.85 -30.99
CA PHE A 603 -6.01 7.49 -30.14
C PHE A 603 -5.63 7.47 -28.67
N ALA A 604 -5.18 6.31 -28.15
CA ALA A 604 -4.71 6.19 -26.78
C ALA A 604 -3.54 7.14 -26.50
N HIS A 605 -2.58 7.23 -27.42
CA HIS A 605 -1.45 8.16 -27.30
C HIS A 605 -1.90 9.64 -27.29
N LYS A 606 -2.84 10.02 -28.16
CA LYS A 606 -3.25 11.42 -28.31
C LYS A 606 -4.26 11.91 -27.26
N PHE A 607 -5.12 11.01 -26.76
CA PHE A 607 -6.26 11.39 -25.93
C PHE A 607 -6.30 10.69 -24.56
N GLY A 608 -5.48 9.67 -24.30
CA GLY A 608 -5.55 8.86 -23.08
C GLY A 608 -5.61 9.67 -21.78
N LEU A 609 -4.76 10.70 -21.65
CA LEU A 609 -4.71 11.58 -20.46
C LEU A 609 -5.92 12.52 -20.31
N ARG A 610 -6.73 12.68 -21.36
CA ARG A 610 -7.93 13.55 -21.37
C ARG A 610 -9.22 12.77 -21.11
N ILE A 611 -9.21 11.45 -21.27
CA ILE A 611 -10.45 10.65 -21.18
C ILE A 611 -11.02 10.67 -19.77
N GLU A 612 -10.20 10.47 -18.74
CA GLU A 612 -10.66 10.46 -17.35
C GLU A 612 -11.21 11.82 -16.88
N PRO A 613 -10.51 12.97 -17.07
CA PRO A 613 -11.06 14.27 -16.68
C PRO A 613 -12.33 14.66 -17.45
N ASP A 614 -12.41 14.29 -18.74
CA ASP A 614 -13.54 14.60 -19.63
C ASP A 614 -14.45 13.36 -19.86
N ALA A 615 -14.59 12.49 -18.85
CA ALA A 615 -15.28 11.20 -18.96
C ALA A 615 -16.68 11.32 -19.57
N LYS A 616 -17.48 12.30 -19.14
CA LYS A 616 -18.84 12.57 -19.67
C LYS A 616 -18.85 12.79 -21.19
N ARG A 617 -17.86 13.52 -21.72
CA ARG A 617 -17.73 13.80 -23.15
C ARG A 617 -17.28 12.55 -23.92
N PHE A 618 -16.27 11.84 -23.40
CA PHE A 618 -15.75 10.65 -24.07
C PHE A 618 -16.71 9.48 -24.03
N ARG A 619 -17.55 9.36 -22.98
CA ARG A 619 -18.62 8.37 -22.91
C ARG A 619 -19.68 8.59 -24.00
N PHE A 620 -20.04 9.85 -24.28
CA PHE A 620 -20.91 10.19 -25.40
C PHE A 620 -20.22 10.00 -26.77
N LEU A 621 -18.97 10.45 -26.89
CA LEU A 621 -18.22 10.37 -28.14
C LEU A 621 -17.94 8.92 -28.57
N ALA A 622 -17.76 8.01 -27.61
CA ALA A 622 -17.59 6.59 -27.89
C ALA A 622 -18.78 6.02 -28.67
N ASP A 623 -20.00 6.33 -28.25
CA ASP A 623 -21.21 5.87 -28.90
C ASP A 623 -21.42 6.54 -30.26
N LEU A 624 -21.04 7.82 -30.40
CA LEU A 624 -21.03 8.47 -31.71
C LEU A 624 -20.09 7.78 -32.69
N PHE A 625 -18.92 7.31 -32.25
CA PHE A 625 -18.02 6.51 -33.08
C PHE A 625 -18.65 5.16 -33.45
N ASN A 626 -19.25 4.48 -32.49
CA ASN A 626 -19.91 3.19 -32.72
C ASN A 626 -21.07 3.29 -33.71
N ASP A 627 -21.92 4.30 -33.56
CA ASP A 627 -23.07 4.51 -34.44
C ASP A 627 -22.63 4.91 -35.84
N THR A 628 -21.58 5.74 -35.95
CA THR A 628 -20.97 6.04 -37.26
C THR A 628 -20.42 4.77 -37.91
N ALA A 629 -19.81 3.86 -37.13
CA ALA A 629 -19.34 2.57 -37.64
C ALA A 629 -20.50 1.71 -38.15
N PHE A 630 -21.62 1.64 -37.43
CA PHE A 630 -22.82 0.93 -37.90
C PHE A 630 -23.32 1.45 -39.24
N PHE A 631 -23.35 2.77 -39.46
CA PHE A 631 -23.71 3.33 -40.77
C PHE A 631 -22.71 2.98 -41.87
N MET A 632 -21.40 2.98 -41.58
CA MET A 632 -20.38 2.58 -42.55
C MET A 632 -20.57 1.11 -42.97
N GLU A 633 -20.90 0.23 -42.03
CA GLU A 633 -21.17 -1.18 -42.30
C GLU A 633 -22.47 -1.37 -43.08
N LEU A 634 -23.53 -0.67 -42.68
CA LEU A 634 -24.85 -0.78 -43.29
C LEU A 634 -24.86 -0.31 -44.75
N TYR A 635 -24.11 0.73 -45.09
CA TYR A 635 -24.00 1.20 -46.49
C TYR A 635 -22.97 0.44 -47.31
N SER A 636 -22.06 -0.32 -46.69
CA SER A 636 -20.96 -0.99 -47.39
C SER A 636 -21.38 -1.91 -48.56
N PRO A 637 -22.53 -2.61 -48.55
CA PRO A 637 -22.95 -3.45 -49.68
C PRO A 637 -23.32 -2.66 -50.94
N TYR A 638 -23.70 -1.39 -50.78
CA TYR A 638 -24.14 -0.50 -51.88
C TYR A 638 -23.00 0.28 -52.53
N LEU A 639 -21.77 0.08 -52.04
CA LEU A 639 -20.57 0.75 -52.55
C LEU A 639 -19.82 -0.16 -53.53
N GLY A 640 -19.16 0.44 -54.52
CA GLY A 640 -18.21 -0.27 -55.37
C GLY A 640 -17.01 -0.83 -54.58
N PRO A 641 -16.18 -1.71 -55.16
CA PRO A 641 -15.13 -2.44 -54.45
C PRO A 641 -14.20 -1.58 -53.58
N PHE A 642 -13.73 -0.44 -54.10
CA PHE A 642 -12.90 0.51 -53.35
C PHE A 642 -13.66 1.21 -52.23
N GLY A 643 -14.90 1.63 -52.49
CA GLY A 643 -15.76 2.28 -51.49
C GLY A 643 -16.08 1.34 -50.32
N LYS A 644 -16.33 0.06 -50.61
CA LYS A 644 -16.52 -1.00 -49.61
C LYS A 644 -15.31 -1.17 -48.70
N ILE A 645 -14.10 -1.23 -49.26
CA ILE A 645 -12.86 -1.33 -48.46
C ILE A 645 -12.73 -0.13 -47.52
N ILE A 646 -12.94 1.09 -48.04
CA ILE A 646 -12.85 2.32 -47.23
C ILE A 646 -13.90 2.33 -46.12
N ALA A 647 -15.16 2.01 -46.43
CA ALA A 647 -16.24 2.02 -45.45
C ALA A 647 -15.99 1.01 -44.32
N LEU A 648 -15.66 -0.25 -44.65
CA LEU A 648 -15.46 -1.29 -43.64
C LEU A 648 -14.20 -1.09 -42.79
N THR A 649 -13.12 -0.57 -43.38
CA THR A 649 -11.90 -0.26 -42.62
C THR A 649 -12.07 0.97 -41.73
N THR A 650 -12.80 1.98 -42.20
CA THR A 650 -13.14 3.17 -41.39
C THR A 650 -14.09 2.79 -40.25
N GLY A 651 -15.08 1.94 -40.51
CA GLY A 651 -15.99 1.40 -39.49
C GLY A 651 -15.23 0.66 -38.39
N GLU A 652 -14.26 -0.19 -38.75
CA GLU A 652 -13.43 -0.90 -37.77
C GLU A 652 -12.53 0.05 -36.96
N ALA A 653 -11.93 1.06 -37.60
CA ALA A 653 -11.19 2.09 -36.88
C ALA A 653 -12.08 2.80 -35.86
N LEU A 654 -13.30 3.19 -36.24
CA LEU A 654 -14.26 3.86 -35.37
C LEU A 654 -14.69 2.98 -34.20
N ARG A 655 -14.92 1.67 -34.40
CA ARG A 655 -15.14 0.72 -33.29
C ARG A 655 -13.96 0.64 -32.34
N ALA A 656 -12.73 0.66 -32.86
CA ALA A 656 -11.53 0.69 -32.05
C ALA A 656 -11.46 1.97 -31.19
N LEU A 657 -11.83 3.12 -31.76
CA LEU A 657 -11.93 4.40 -31.02
C LEU A 657 -13.01 4.34 -29.95
N CYS A 658 -14.18 3.76 -30.27
CA CYS A 658 -15.26 3.51 -29.33
C CYS A 658 -14.76 2.68 -28.13
N GLY A 659 -14.12 1.54 -28.38
CA GLY A 659 -13.65 0.65 -27.30
C GLY A 659 -12.70 1.33 -26.31
N VAL A 660 -11.73 2.12 -26.80
CA VAL A 660 -10.81 2.87 -25.94
C VAL A 660 -11.54 3.96 -25.17
N ALA A 661 -12.36 4.76 -25.85
CA ALA A 661 -13.08 5.87 -25.23
C ALA A 661 -14.12 5.39 -24.20
N ALA A 662 -14.92 4.37 -24.54
CA ALA A 662 -15.92 3.77 -23.68
C ALA A 662 -15.29 3.12 -22.45
N GLY A 663 -14.25 2.28 -22.63
CA GLY A 663 -13.61 1.58 -21.52
C GLY A 663 -13.01 2.53 -20.48
N ALA A 664 -12.23 3.53 -20.92
CA ALA A 664 -11.59 4.47 -20.01
C ALA A 664 -12.59 5.47 -19.39
N SER A 665 -13.60 5.94 -20.13
CA SER A 665 -14.62 6.82 -19.56
C SER A 665 -15.56 6.10 -18.59
N LYS A 666 -15.93 4.84 -18.87
CA LYS A 666 -16.70 3.99 -17.95
C LYS A 666 -15.94 3.77 -16.65
N ALA A 667 -14.66 3.44 -16.70
CA ALA A 667 -13.84 3.29 -15.50
C ALA A 667 -13.84 4.56 -14.61
N ALA A 668 -13.71 5.75 -15.22
CA ALA A 668 -13.77 7.01 -14.49
C ALA A 668 -15.16 7.27 -13.86
N LEU A 669 -16.25 6.90 -14.54
CA LEU A 669 -17.61 7.00 -14.01
C LEU A 669 -17.86 5.99 -12.88
N SER A 670 -17.38 4.75 -13.00
CA SER A 670 -17.52 3.75 -11.93
C SER A 670 -16.77 4.15 -10.66
N VAL A 671 -15.60 4.80 -10.79
CA VAL A 671 -14.89 5.41 -9.64
C VAL A 671 -15.71 6.51 -8.98
N HIS A 672 -16.41 7.35 -9.77
CA HIS A 672 -17.32 8.37 -9.25
C HIS A 672 -18.53 7.76 -8.51
N PHE A 673 -19.10 6.69 -9.05
CA PHE A 673 -20.28 6.04 -8.48
C PHE A 673 -19.98 5.26 -7.20
N ALA A 674 -18.76 4.74 -7.02
CA ALA A 674 -18.39 3.96 -5.84
C ALA A 674 -18.26 4.83 -4.57
N LYS A 675 -18.94 4.44 -3.48
CA LYS A 675 -18.76 4.98 -2.13
C LYS A 675 -18.44 3.82 -1.19
N HIS A 676 -17.35 3.90 -0.43
CA HIS A 676 -16.90 2.87 0.54
C HIS A 676 -16.16 1.65 -0.05
N ASP A 677 -15.17 1.88 -0.92
CA ASP A 677 -14.28 0.83 -1.46
C ASP A 677 -15.00 -0.35 -2.15
N ASN A 678 -16.15 -0.08 -2.78
CA ASN A 678 -16.99 -1.07 -3.44
C ASN A 678 -16.85 -1.10 -4.98
N LEU A 679 -15.79 -0.48 -5.54
CA LEU A 679 -15.61 -0.34 -7.00
C LEU A 679 -15.66 -1.69 -7.75
N ALA A 680 -15.02 -2.73 -7.23
CA ALA A 680 -15.00 -4.04 -7.88
C ALA A 680 -16.38 -4.70 -7.88
N GLU A 681 -17.13 -4.56 -6.79
CA GLU A 681 -18.50 -5.08 -6.69
C GLU A 681 -19.44 -4.31 -7.62
N LEU A 682 -19.37 -2.97 -7.61
CA LEU A 682 -20.13 -2.09 -8.49
C LEU A 682 -19.96 -2.52 -9.96
N ASN A 683 -18.72 -2.69 -10.42
CA ASN A 683 -18.42 -3.12 -11.79
C ASN A 683 -19.05 -4.48 -12.14
N ALA A 684 -19.06 -5.43 -11.20
CA ALA A 684 -19.69 -6.73 -11.41
C ALA A 684 -21.22 -6.62 -11.53
N LYS A 685 -21.83 -5.71 -10.76
CA LYS A 685 -23.28 -5.44 -10.82
C LYS A 685 -23.68 -4.72 -12.10
N GLU A 686 -22.92 -3.70 -12.53
CA GLU A 686 -23.11 -3.03 -13.82
C GLU A 686 -23.02 -4.02 -14.99
N ALA A 687 -22.01 -4.91 -14.99
CA ALA A 687 -21.88 -5.95 -16.01
C ALA A 687 -23.10 -6.92 -16.04
N SER A 688 -23.67 -7.23 -14.87
CA SER A 688 -24.86 -8.06 -14.77
C SER A 688 -26.10 -7.37 -15.34
N GLN A 689 -26.27 -6.06 -15.06
CA GLN A 689 -27.35 -5.24 -15.62
C GLN A 689 -27.25 -5.16 -17.15
N GLU A 690 -26.06 -4.85 -17.66
CA GLU A 690 -25.77 -4.76 -19.10
C GLU A 690 -26.05 -6.09 -19.81
N THR A 691 -25.63 -7.22 -19.22
CA THR A 691 -25.88 -8.55 -19.76
C THR A 691 -27.38 -8.87 -19.84
N ALA A 692 -28.14 -8.59 -18.77
CA ALA A 692 -29.57 -8.89 -18.73
C ALA A 692 -30.34 -8.08 -19.79
N ILE A 693 -30.03 -6.80 -19.92
CA ILE A 693 -30.66 -5.93 -20.93
C ILE A 693 -30.21 -6.31 -22.34
N GLY A 694 -28.94 -6.68 -22.53
CA GLY A 694 -28.42 -7.19 -23.80
C GLY A 694 -29.15 -8.45 -24.28
N LEU A 695 -29.47 -9.38 -23.39
CA LEU A 695 -30.27 -10.57 -23.74
C LEU A 695 -31.69 -10.21 -24.21
N ILE A 696 -32.33 -9.23 -23.56
CA ILE A 696 -33.64 -8.73 -23.97
C ILE A 696 -33.54 -8.04 -25.34
N GLY A 697 -32.51 -7.20 -25.53
CA GLY A 697 -32.22 -6.54 -26.80
C GLY A 697 -31.97 -7.53 -27.93
N LEU A 698 -31.25 -8.62 -27.67
CA LEU A 698 -30.97 -9.68 -28.63
C LEU A 698 -32.26 -10.42 -29.05
N ALA A 699 -33.12 -10.74 -28.09
CA ALA A 699 -34.40 -11.39 -28.37
C ALA A 699 -35.32 -10.50 -29.23
N VAL A 700 -35.48 -9.23 -28.86
CA VAL A 700 -36.27 -8.25 -29.63
C VAL A 700 -35.64 -8.00 -31.00
N GLY A 701 -34.33 -7.80 -31.06
CA GLY A 701 -33.61 -7.53 -32.29
C GLY A 701 -33.67 -8.70 -33.28
N THR A 702 -33.62 -9.94 -32.80
CA THR A 702 -33.79 -11.14 -33.66
C THR A 702 -35.18 -11.16 -34.31
N LEU A 703 -36.23 -10.80 -33.57
CA LEU A 703 -37.56 -10.66 -34.15
C LEU A 703 -37.58 -9.52 -35.20
N VAL A 704 -37.05 -8.35 -34.85
CA VAL A 704 -36.99 -7.19 -35.76
C VAL A 704 -36.29 -7.52 -37.07
N VAL A 705 -35.12 -8.17 -37.03
CA VAL A 705 -34.35 -8.57 -38.22
C VAL A 705 -35.14 -9.52 -39.13
N ASN A 706 -35.99 -10.39 -38.57
CA ASN A 706 -36.82 -11.32 -39.33
C ASN A 706 -38.03 -10.67 -40.01
N TYR A 707 -38.49 -9.49 -39.54
CA TYR A 707 -39.67 -8.81 -40.08
C TYR A 707 -39.35 -7.58 -40.93
N VAL A 708 -38.13 -7.02 -40.83
CA VAL A 708 -37.70 -5.82 -41.55
C VAL A 708 -36.59 -6.17 -42.53
N GLU A 709 -36.96 -6.43 -43.79
CA GLU A 709 -36.02 -6.82 -44.84
C GLU A 709 -35.74 -5.72 -45.88
N ASP A 710 -36.68 -4.79 -46.08
CA ASP A 710 -36.54 -3.70 -47.05
C ASP A 710 -35.44 -2.71 -46.63
N HIS A 711 -34.53 -2.35 -47.54
CA HIS A 711 -33.39 -1.48 -47.25
C HIS A 711 -33.80 -0.11 -46.69
N ASN A 712 -34.84 0.52 -47.26
CA ASN A 712 -35.29 1.82 -46.79
C ASN A 712 -35.91 1.71 -45.39
N ALA A 713 -36.66 0.64 -45.13
CA ALA A 713 -37.20 0.34 -43.80
C ALA A 713 -36.08 0.11 -42.78
N VAL A 714 -35.02 -0.64 -43.13
CA VAL A 714 -33.85 -0.88 -42.27
C VAL A 714 -33.12 0.43 -41.97
N VAL A 715 -32.86 1.28 -42.98
CA VAL A 715 -32.20 2.58 -42.80
C VAL A 715 -33.03 3.49 -41.89
N CYS A 716 -34.34 3.62 -42.15
CA CYS A 716 -35.24 4.44 -41.33
C CYS A 716 -35.26 3.95 -39.88
N LEU A 717 -35.38 2.64 -39.66
CA LEU A 717 -35.37 2.05 -38.33
C LEU A 717 -34.02 2.26 -37.62
N MET A 718 -32.91 2.05 -38.32
CA MET A 718 -31.57 2.28 -37.77
C MET A 718 -31.36 3.75 -37.38
N ILE A 719 -31.85 4.72 -38.17
CA ILE A 719 -31.81 6.14 -37.79
C ILE A 719 -32.58 6.38 -36.49
N VAL A 720 -33.80 5.85 -36.36
CA VAL A 720 -34.61 6.01 -35.15
C VAL A 720 -33.92 5.39 -33.94
N LEU A 721 -33.38 4.18 -34.08
CA LEU A 721 -32.70 3.48 -32.99
C LEU A 721 -31.39 4.17 -32.58
N VAL A 722 -30.60 4.67 -33.54
CA VAL A 722 -29.38 5.45 -33.26
C VAL A 722 -29.71 6.77 -32.57
N LEU A 723 -30.77 7.47 -33.00
CA LEU A 723 -31.20 8.69 -32.32
C LEU A 723 -31.66 8.39 -30.89
N ALA A 724 -32.40 7.30 -30.67
CA ALA A 724 -32.78 6.86 -29.33
C ALA A 724 -31.55 6.47 -28.48
N HIS A 725 -30.61 5.74 -29.06
CA HIS A 725 -29.35 5.34 -28.45
C HIS A 725 -28.53 6.54 -27.96
N LEU A 726 -28.25 7.50 -28.86
CA LEU A 726 -27.51 8.73 -28.54
C LEU A 726 -28.27 9.61 -27.55
N TRP A 727 -29.60 9.66 -27.65
CA TRP A 727 -30.42 10.42 -26.71
C TRP A 727 -30.35 9.83 -25.29
N MET A 728 -30.41 8.50 -25.15
CA MET A 728 -30.24 7.83 -23.87
C MET A 728 -28.84 8.08 -23.30
N ASN A 729 -27.77 7.94 -24.10
CA ASN A 729 -26.42 8.28 -23.64
C ASN A 729 -26.35 9.73 -23.15
N TYR A 730 -26.86 10.69 -23.94
CA TYR A 730 -26.87 12.11 -23.58
C TYR A 730 -27.55 12.33 -22.22
N LEU A 731 -28.75 11.77 -22.01
CA LEU A 731 -29.45 11.88 -20.74
C LEU A 731 -28.68 11.22 -19.59
N GLY A 732 -28.08 10.04 -19.85
CA GLY A 732 -27.20 9.33 -18.92
C GLY A 732 -26.06 10.22 -18.45
N VAL A 733 -25.19 10.66 -19.35
CA VAL A 733 -24.04 11.51 -18.97
C VAL A 733 -24.48 12.85 -18.40
N ARG A 734 -25.61 13.44 -18.83
CA ARG A 734 -26.15 14.68 -18.24
C ARG A 734 -26.60 14.50 -16.79
N SER A 735 -27.03 13.31 -16.40
CA SER A 735 -27.45 13.02 -15.02
C SER A 735 -26.28 12.93 -14.03
N VAL A 736 -25.05 12.71 -14.52
CA VAL A 736 -23.87 12.54 -13.67
C VAL A 736 -23.35 13.88 -13.15
N CYS A 737 -23.22 13.98 -11.83
CA CYS A 737 -22.69 15.10 -11.06
C CYS A 737 -21.32 14.74 -10.48
N MET A 738 -20.27 14.88 -11.29
CA MET A 738 -18.90 14.57 -10.86
C MET A 738 -18.31 15.68 -9.97
N ASP A 739 -17.70 15.29 -8.84
CA ASP A 739 -17.17 16.19 -7.79
C ASP A 739 -15.67 16.52 -7.89
N ASN A 740 -15.00 16.04 -8.95
CA ASN A 740 -13.61 16.35 -9.28
C ASN A 740 -13.50 17.49 -10.31
N PHE A 741 -12.31 18.06 -10.54
CA PHE A 741 -12.14 19.15 -11.50
C PHE A 741 -11.62 18.67 -12.86
N ASN A 742 -12.30 19.10 -13.93
CA ASN A 742 -11.72 19.24 -15.26
C ASN A 742 -11.66 20.71 -15.67
N ARG A 743 -11.10 21.00 -16.85
CA ARG A 743 -10.93 22.38 -17.33
C ARG A 743 -12.25 23.15 -17.43
N GLN A 744 -13.31 22.48 -17.87
CA GLN A 744 -14.63 23.09 -18.00
C GLN A 744 -15.25 23.43 -16.65
N ARG A 745 -15.29 22.47 -15.72
CA ARG A 745 -15.86 22.65 -14.38
C ARG A 745 -15.11 23.72 -13.59
N ALA A 746 -13.78 23.73 -13.70
CA ALA A 746 -12.95 24.79 -13.12
C ALA A 746 -13.27 26.16 -13.74
N THR A 747 -13.38 26.27 -15.07
CA THR A 747 -13.75 27.53 -15.73
C THR A 747 -15.13 28.03 -15.32
N ILE A 748 -16.16 27.16 -15.27
CA ILE A 748 -17.52 27.54 -14.86
C ILE A 748 -17.50 28.11 -13.43
N LEU A 749 -16.86 27.41 -12.49
CA LEU A 749 -16.79 27.82 -11.09
C LEU A 749 -16.01 29.14 -10.93
N PHE A 750 -14.85 29.25 -11.58
CA PHE A 750 -14.01 30.44 -11.46
C PHE A 750 -14.58 31.68 -12.15
N GLU A 751 -15.25 31.51 -13.29
CA GLU A 751 -15.95 32.64 -13.92
C GLU A 751 -17.12 33.12 -13.04
N GLU A 752 -17.89 32.22 -12.44
CA GLU A 752 -18.95 32.59 -11.50
C GLU A 752 -18.39 33.33 -10.27
N TYR A 753 -17.35 32.77 -9.65
CA TYR A 753 -16.71 33.39 -8.49
C TYR A 753 -16.14 34.78 -8.82
N LEU A 754 -15.45 34.93 -9.96
CA LEU A 754 -14.89 36.21 -10.39
C LEU A 754 -15.93 37.22 -10.90
N ASN A 755 -17.15 36.78 -11.24
CA ASN A 755 -18.26 37.66 -11.60
C ASN A 755 -19.04 38.13 -10.37
N ASN A 756 -19.38 37.18 -9.50
CA ASN A 756 -20.45 37.34 -8.51
C ASN A 756 -20.00 37.04 -7.07
N GLY A 757 -18.75 36.61 -6.85
CA GLY A 757 -18.24 36.17 -5.54
C GLY A 757 -18.81 34.84 -5.04
N ASN A 758 -19.62 34.15 -5.85
CA ASN A 758 -20.30 32.92 -5.47
C ASN A 758 -19.46 31.67 -5.79
N ILE A 759 -19.45 30.69 -4.89
CA ILE A 759 -18.81 29.38 -5.10
C ILE A 759 -19.90 28.35 -5.36
N LEU A 760 -19.95 27.84 -6.59
CA LEU A 760 -20.93 26.85 -7.03
C LEU A 760 -20.63 25.46 -6.45
N SER A 761 -21.68 24.69 -6.14
CA SER A 761 -21.57 23.26 -5.82
C SER A 761 -21.32 22.42 -7.08
N PRO A 762 -20.88 21.15 -6.95
CA PRO A 762 -20.81 20.21 -8.06
C PRO A 762 -22.10 20.13 -8.88
N GLU A 763 -23.27 20.12 -8.23
CA GLU A 763 -24.58 20.03 -8.88
C GLU A 763 -24.86 21.27 -9.74
N GLU A 764 -24.59 22.45 -9.21
CA GLU A 764 -24.80 23.72 -9.92
C GLU A 764 -23.88 23.84 -11.14
N VAL A 765 -22.63 23.36 -11.02
CA VAL A 765 -21.70 23.32 -12.14
C VAL A 765 -22.13 22.26 -13.16
N ALA A 766 -22.56 21.08 -12.73
CA ALA A 766 -23.01 20.00 -13.61
C ALA A 766 -24.20 20.43 -14.49
N GLN A 767 -25.09 21.28 -13.98
CA GLN A 767 -26.19 21.87 -14.76
C GLN A 767 -25.70 22.78 -15.90
N ARG A 768 -24.54 23.42 -15.74
CA ARG A 768 -23.94 24.34 -16.72
C ARG A 768 -22.92 23.68 -17.65
N GLU A 769 -22.56 22.41 -17.41
CA GLU A 769 -21.64 21.67 -18.27
C GLU A 769 -22.25 21.38 -19.65
N SER A 770 -21.54 21.78 -20.70
CA SER A 770 -21.73 21.34 -22.08
C SER A 770 -21.00 20.03 -22.33
N ILE A 771 -21.74 18.99 -22.74
CA ILE A 771 -21.18 17.65 -22.99
C ILE A 771 -20.33 17.60 -24.26
N LEU A 772 -20.76 18.27 -25.32
CA LEU A 772 -20.17 18.15 -26.66
C LEU A 772 -19.35 19.37 -27.08
N PHE A 773 -19.89 20.56 -26.85
CA PHE A 773 -19.43 21.78 -27.49
C PHE A 773 -18.84 22.75 -26.46
N TRP A 774 -17.80 22.30 -25.76
CA TRP A 774 -17.02 23.17 -24.89
C TRP A 774 -15.64 23.48 -25.47
N ARG A 775 -15.21 24.72 -25.28
CA ARG A 775 -13.88 25.21 -25.63
C ARG A 775 -13.33 26.00 -24.44
N PRO A 776 -12.03 25.91 -24.13
CA PRO A 776 -11.42 26.65 -23.04
C PRO A 776 -11.17 28.11 -23.45
N ILE A 777 -12.23 28.85 -23.79
CA ILE A 777 -12.14 30.25 -24.22
C ILE A 777 -12.81 31.12 -23.17
N VAL A 778 -12.05 32.05 -22.59
CA VAL A 778 -12.55 33.04 -21.64
C VAL A 778 -12.30 34.43 -22.24
N ARG A 779 -13.36 35.21 -22.42
CA ARG A 779 -13.33 36.55 -23.05
C ARG A 779 -12.49 36.63 -24.35
N GLY A 780 -12.64 35.64 -25.22
CA GLY A 780 -11.98 35.58 -26.53
C GLY A 780 -10.54 35.05 -26.52
N ARG A 781 -9.98 34.71 -25.36
CA ARG A 781 -8.64 34.11 -25.24
C ARG A 781 -8.72 32.63 -24.90
N ARG A 782 -7.98 31.79 -25.61
CA ARG A 782 -7.91 30.36 -25.33
C ARG A 782 -6.96 30.10 -24.16
N ILE A 783 -7.35 29.24 -23.24
CA ILE A 783 -6.50 28.74 -22.15
C ILE A 783 -6.16 27.27 -22.45
N GLU A 784 -4.89 26.90 -22.40
CA GLU A 784 -4.46 25.53 -22.64
C GLU A 784 -3.29 25.10 -21.74
N ILE A 785 -3.22 23.81 -21.42
CA ILE A 785 -2.04 23.21 -20.81
C ILE A 785 -1.13 22.76 -21.97
N ALA A 786 0.10 23.25 -21.99
CA ALA A 786 1.02 23.02 -23.10
C ALA A 786 1.76 21.68 -22.98
N ASP A 787 1.86 20.95 -24.10
CA ASP A 787 2.56 19.64 -24.15
C ASP A 787 4.10 19.75 -24.16
N SER A 788 4.68 20.95 -24.20
CA SER A 788 6.12 21.17 -24.12
C SER A 788 6.44 22.65 -23.95
N TYR A 789 7.64 22.97 -23.42
CA TYR A 789 8.14 24.34 -23.33
C TYR A 789 8.23 25.02 -24.69
N GLY A 790 8.68 24.29 -25.72
CA GLY A 790 8.73 24.79 -27.09
C GLY A 790 7.34 25.23 -27.59
N LYS A 791 6.30 24.42 -27.38
CA LYS A 791 4.92 24.78 -27.72
C LYS A 791 4.38 25.93 -26.86
N ALA A 792 4.74 25.98 -25.58
CA ALA A 792 4.35 27.06 -24.68
C ALA A 792 4.92 28.42 -25.14
N MET A 793 6.16 28.42 -25.62
CA MET A 793 6.85 29.59 -26.15
C MET A 793 6.54 29.88 -27.63
N ASN A 794 5.94 28.93 -28.34
CA ASN A 794 5.62 29.10 -29.77
C ASN A 794 4.47 30.11 -29.96
N GLY A 795 4.73 31.19 -30.71
CA GLY A 795 3.81 32.30 -30.95
C GLY A 795 4.32 33.63 -30.36
N ARG A 796 3.48 34.68 -30.42
CA ARG A 796 3.79 35.98 -29.79
C ARG A 796 3.49 35.88 -28.28
N VAL A 797 4.43 35.35 -27.50
CA VAL A 797 4.40 35.45 -26.03
C VAL A 797 4.75 36.89 -25.67
N ILE A 798 3.81 37.55 -25.01
CA ILE A 798 3.89 38.94 -24.57
C ILE A 798 4.45 39.00 -23.15
N ASP A 799 4.12 38.02 -22.30
CA ASP A 799 4.56 37.96 -20.91
C ASP A 799 4.64 36.52 -20.37
N VAL A 800 5.40 36.32 -19.28
CA VAL A 800 5.56 35.03 -18.58
C VAL A 800 5.40 35.24 -17.08
N ILE A 801 4.36 34.64 -16.50
CA ILE A 801 4.07 34.74 -15.07
C ILE A 801 4.40 33.41 -14.38
N ASN A 802 5.26 33.48 -13.36
CA ASN A 802 5.56 32.34 -12.50
C ASN A 802 4.64 32.36 -11.28
N ASN A 803 3.89 31.28 -11.11
CA ASN A 803 3.06 31.00 -9.95
C ASN A 803 3.67 29.84 -9.16
N ARG A 804 3.12 29.59 -7.96
CA ARG A 804 3.56 28.47 -7.12
C ARG A 804 3.29 27.15 -7.84
N GLY A 805 4.33 26.50 -8.33
CA GLY A 805 4.23 25.23 -9.07
C GLY A 805 3.68 25.36 -10.50
N SER A 806 3.60 26.55 -11.08
CA SER A 806 3.19 26.69 -12.49
C SER A 806 3.79 27.92 -13.16
N THR A 807 3.81 27.93 -14.48
CA THR A 807 4.19 29.09 -15.29
C THR A 807 3.14 29.30 -16.38
N LEU A 808 2.65 30.54 -16.48
CA LEU A 808 1.70 30.99 -17.48
C LEU A 808 2.45 31.77 -18.56
N PHE A 809 2.28 31.38 -19.82
CA PHE A 809 2.82 32.05 -21.00
C PHE A 809 1.67 32.80 -21.67
N ILE A 810 1.75 34.12 -21.68
CA ILE A 810 0.64 35.01 -22.03
C ILE A 810 0.88 35.56 -23.44
N GLY A 811 0.04 35.18 -24.40
CA GLY A 811 0.01 35.73 -25.76
C GLY A 811 -1.43 35.96 -26.22
N PRO A 812 -1.77 35.83 -27.51
CA PRO A 812 -3.17 35.75 -27.95
C PRO A 812 -3.94 34.65 -27.18
N ASP A 813 -3.27 33.51 -26.97
CA ASP A 813 -3.68 32.42 -26.10
C ASP A 813 -2.86 32.44 -24.80
N ILE A 814 -3.40 31.84 -23.73
CA ILE A 814 -2.72 31.64 -22.44
C ILE A 814 -2.35 30.17 -22.33
N LYS A 815 -1.06 29.89 -22.22
CA LYS A 815 -0.55 28.52 -22.09
C LYS A 815 -0.02 28.31 -20.68
N ILE A 816 -0.34 27.16 -20.08
CA ILE A 816 0.07 26.80 -18.72
C ILE A 816 1.05 25.64 -18.82
N MET A 817 2.14 25.72 -18.09
CA MET A 817 2.98 24.56 -17.77
C MET A 817 3.14 24.42 -16.27
N LEU A 818 3.05 23.19 -15.79
CA LEU A 818 3.25 22.86 -14.39
C LEU A 818 4.72 22.49 -14.16
N TRP A 819 5.22 22.75 -12.95
CA TRP A 819 6.56 22.35 -12.53
C TRP A 819 6.60 20.87 -12.12
N LYS A 820 7.81 20.32 -11.98
CA LYS A 820 8.04 18.90 -11.68
C LYS A 820 7.29 18.42 -10.44
N ASP A 821 7.29 19.20 -9.38
CA ASP A 821 6.74 18.82 -8.06
C ASP A 821 5.36 19.43 -7.80
N SER A 822 4.62 19.77 -8.87
CA SER A 822 3.34 20.46 -8.74
C SER A 822 2.20 19.55 -8.30
N THR A 823 1.50 19.98 -7.26
CA THR A 823 0.30 19.33 -6.71
C THR A 823 -0.97 19.64 -7.52
N SER A 824 -2.05 18.89 -7.27
CA SER A 824 -3.35 19.14 -7.89
C SER A 824 -3.98 20.48 -7.55
N ILE A 825 -3.71 20.98 -6.34
CA ILE A 825 -4.14 22.32 -5.92
C ILE A 825 -3.39 23.39 -6.72
N GLN A 826 -2.09 23.20 -6.97
CA GLN A 826 -1.28 24.13 -7.77
C GLN A 826 -1.67 24.13 -9.25
N ALA A 827 -2.11 22.99 -9.80
CA ALA A 827 -2.67 22.92 -11.15
C ALA A 827 -4.00 23.71 -11.25
N LEU A 828 -4.86 23.54 -10.25
CA LEU A 828 -6.12 24.28 -10.16
C LEU A 828 -5.88 25.79 -9.95
N ASP A 829 -4.87 26.15 -9.16
CA ASP A 829 -4.41 27.53 -8.96
C ASP A 829 -3.91 28.17 -10.26
N ALA A 830 -3.11 27.42 -11.03
CA ALA A 830 -2.65 27.86 -12.34
C ALA A 830 -3.81 28.17 -13.29
N TRP A 831 -4.85 27.32 -13.26
CA TRP A 831 -6.06 27.53 -14.07
C TRP A 831 -6.87 28.74 -13.60
N PHE A 832 -7.04 28.92 -12.29
CA PHE A 832 -7.67 30.11 -11.72
C PHE A 832 -6.95 31.39 -12.13
N ALA A 833 -5.63 31.42 -11.99
CA ALA A 833 -4.81 32.54 -12.42
C ALA A 833 -4.97 32.80 -13.93
N ALA A 834 -5.03 31.77 -14.76
CA ALA A 834 -5.23 31.92 -16.20
C ALA A 834 -6.61 32.49 -16.55
N VAL A 835 -7.68 32.08 -15.85
CA VAL A 835 -9.03 32.65 -16.00
C VAL A 835 -9.06 34.13 -15.59
N LYS A 836 -8.41 34.46 -14.45
CA LYS A 836 -8.27 35.84 -13.98
C LYS A 836 -7.52 36.71 -14.97
N VAL A 837 -6.41 36.19 -15.50
CA VAL A 837 -5.64 36.83 -16.57
C VAL A 837 -6.54 37.02 -17.79
N ALA A 838 -7.17 35.97 -18.34
CA ALA A 838 -8.05 36.11 -19.50
C ALA A 838 -9.12 37.22 -19.37
N ARG A 839 -9.58 37.52 -18.14
CA ARG A 839 -10.59 38.56 -17.87
C ARG A 839 -10.07 40.01 -17.82
N GLN A 840 -8.83 40.24 -17.40
CA GLN A 840 -8.29 41.60 -17.17
C GLN A 840 -7.90 42.35 -18.46
N GLY A 841 -7.75 41.66 -19.60
CA GLY A 841 -7.32 42.30 -20.86
C GLY A 841 -5.90 42.91 -20.75
N GLU A 842 -5.51 43.85 -21.60
CA GLU A 842 -4.11 44.35 -21.67
C GLU A 842 -3.57 45.11 -20.42
N LYS A 843 -4.41 45.37 -19.41
CA LYS A 843 -3.99 46.02 -18.15
C LYS A 843 -3.64 44.95 -17.11
N TRP A 844 -2.36 44.57 -17.08
CA TRP A 844 -1.83 43.53 -16.19
C TRP A 844 -1.12 44.14 -14.97
N THR A 845 -1.36 43.61 -13.77
CA THR A 845 -0.52 43.85 -12.58
C THR A 845 0.37 42.64 -12.35
N ALA A 846 1.66 42.85 -12.07
CA ALA A 846 2.73 41.83 -12.01
C ALA A 846 2.55 40.72 -10.93
N THR A 847 1.46 40.75 -10.17
CA THR A 847 1.08 39.71 -9.22
C THR A 847 -0.21 39.04 -9.71
N ALA A 848 -0.09 37.92 -10.43
CA ALA A 848 -1.25 37.04 -10.66
C ALA A 848 -1.50 36.27 -9.37
N THR A 849 -2.23 36.90 -8.46
CA THR A 849 -2.45 36.32 -7.14
C THR A 849 -3.39 35.11 -7.25
N GLY A 850 -2.94 33.98 -6.68
CA GLY A 850 -3.56 32.67 -6.75
C GLY A 850 -4.69 32.46 -5.74
N LEU A 851 -5.21 31.25 -5.68
CA LEU A 851 -6.28 30.75 -4.79
C LEU A 851 -5.98 30.98 -3.29
N GLU A 852 -4.72 31.13 -2.89
CA GLU A 852 -4.27 31.36 -1.50
C GLU A 852 -4.51 32.81 -1.00
N GLU A 853 -4.57 33.82 -1.88
CA GLU A 853 -4.86 35.20 -1.45
C GLU A 853 -6.37 35.49 -1.29
N GLY A 854 -7.23 34.59 -1.75
CA GLY A 854 -8.69 34.74 -1.76
C GLY A 854 -9.38 34.44 -0.43
N GLY A 855 -8.72 34.65 0.72
CA GLY A 855 -9.34 34.62 2.06
C GLY A 855 -10.39 33.52 2.26
N GLY A 856 -10.01 32.25 2.11
CA GLY A 856 -10.92 31.10 2.31
C GLY A 856 -11.59 30.54 1.06
N LEU A 857 -11.26 30.98 -0.17
CA LEU A 857 -11.82 30.40 -1.41
C LEU A 857 -11.62 28.88 -1.52
N LEU A 858 -10.40 28.37 -1.25
CA LEU A 858 -10.13 26.92 -1.25
C LEU A 858 -10.96 26.16 -0.21
N GLU A 859 -11.13 26.75 0.97
CA GLU A 859 -11.96 26.19 2.04
C GLU A 859 -13.44 26.21 1.65
N GLY A 860 -13.90 27.29 1.01
CA GLY A 860 -15.25 27.41 0.46
C GLY A 860 -15.54 26.40 -0.66
N ILE A 861 -14.56 26.13 -1.54
CA ILE A 861 -14.66 25.09 -2.57
C ILE A 861 -14.79 23.71 -1.91
N ARG A 862 -13.97 23.38 -0.89
CA ARG A 862 -14.12 22.12 -0.13
C ARG A 862 -15.47 22.04 0.58
N ALA A 863 -15.89 23.11 1.24
CA ALA A 863 -17.15 23.17 1.98
C ALA A 863 -18.38 22.96 1.09
N LYS A 864 -18.28 23.30 -0.20
CA LYS A 864 -19.30 23.05 -1.22
C LYS A 864 -19.29 21.62 -1.78
N GLY A 865 -18.39 20.75 -1.32
CA GLY A 865 -18.36 19.33 -1.67
C GLY A 865 -17.38 18.94 -2.78
N TRP A 866 -16.49 19.85 -3.23
CA TRP A 866 -15.50 19.54 -4.26
C TRP A 866 -14.29 18.76 -3.72
N LYS A 867 -13.85 17.73 -4.47
CA LYS A 867 -12.63 16.97 -4.18
C LYS A 867 -11.41 17.62 -4.83
N LEU A 868 -10.55 18.24 -4.01
CA LEU A 868 -9.35 18.95 -4.46
C LEU A 868 -8.11 18.04 -4.66
N GLY A 869 -8.07 16.87 -4.00
CA GLY A 869 -6.93 15.95 -4.01
C GLY A 869 -6.98 14.84 -5.06
N ALA A 870 -8.15 14.57 -5.66
CA ALA A 870 -8.31 13.54 -6.67
C ALA A 870 -8.07 14.11 -8.07
N HIS A 871 -6.90 13.85 -8.65
CA HIS A 871 -6.51 14.21 -10.03
C HIS A 871 -7.04 15.56 -10.51
N ALA A 872 -7.02 16.59 -9.65
CA ALA A 872 -7.67 17.87 -9.98
C ALA A 872 -6.97 18.48 -11.20
N LEU A 873 -7.68 18.55 -12.32
CA LEU A 873 -7.28 19.23 -13.56
C LEU A 873 -5.93 18.79 -14.17
N GLU A 874 -5.95 17.79 -15.06
CA GLU A 874 -4.81 17.35 -15.92
C GLU A 874 -3.42 17.37 -15.23
N THR A 875 -3.37 17.01 -13.95
CA THR A 875 -2.13 16.92 -13.16
C THR A 875 -1.18 15.85 -13.68
N SER A 876 -1.63 15.00 -14.61
CA SER A 876 -0.83 14.02 -15.33
C SER A 876 -0.26 14.55 -16.66
N ALA A 877 -0.28 15.87 -16.92
CA ALA A 877 0.29 16.42 -18.14
C ALA A 877 1.74 15.90 -18.35
N PRO A 878 2.06 15.35 -19.52
CA PRO A 878 3.23 14.48 -19.73
C PRO A 878 4.55 15.24 -19.62
N THR A 879 4.52 16.57 -19.71
CA THR A 879 5.70 17.43 -19.62
C THR A 879 5.55 18.41 -18.48
N ARG A 880 6.61 18.48 -17.66
CA ARG A 880 6.74 19.40 -16.53
C ARG A 880 7.97 20.29 -16.71
N LEU A 881 7.91 21.50 -16.15
CA LEU A 881 9.06 22.39 -16.06
C LEU A 881 9.98 21.98 -14.92
N SER A 882 11.26 21.97 -15.20
CA SER A 882 12.35 21.96 -14.23
C SER A 882 13.40 22.94 -14.73
N LEU A 883 13.96 23.73 -13.82
CA LEU A 883 15.00 24.70 -14.14
C LEU A 883 16.26 24.29 -13.40
N GLU A 884 17.27 23.87 -14.15
CA GLU A 884 18.62 23.63 -13.62
C GLU A 884 19.50 24.82 -14.00
N SER A 885 20.19 25.39 -13.01
CA SER A 885 21.13 26.48 -13.24
C SER A 885 22.30 25.99 -14.08
N ALA A 886 22.57 26.65 -15.21
CA ALA A 886 23.81 26.47 -15.96
C ALA A 886 25.00 27.13 -15.22
N ALA A 887 25.22 26.79 -13.96
CA ALA A 887 26.44 27.14 -13.26
C ALA A 887 27.54 26.12 -13.64
N LYS A 888 28.40 26.57 -14.56
CA LYS A 888 29.73 26.04 -14.92
C LYS A 888 30.02 24.57 -14.60
N LYS A 889 30.18 23.78 -15.68
CA LYS A 889 31.17 22.70 -15.71
C LYS A 889 32.53 23.26 -15.29
N ASP A 890 32.90 23.10 -14.02
CA ASP A 890 34.29 23.18 -13.57
C ASP A 890 34.54 22.02 -12.59
N LYS A 891 35.20 21.00 -13.15
CA LYS A 891 35.83 19.78 -12.60
C LYS A 891 34.95 18.59 -12.23
#